data_AF-A0A970XMP0-F1
#
_entry.id   AF-A0A970XMP0-F1
#
_cell.length_a   1.000
_cell.length_b   1.000
_cell.length_c   1.000
_cell.angle_alpha   90.00
_cell.angle_beta   90.00
_cell.angle_gamma   90.00
#
_symmetry.space_group_name_H-M   'P 1'
#
loop_
_entity.id
_entity.type
_entity.pdbx_description
1 polymer ?
#
loop_
_entity_poly.entity_id
_entity_poly.type
_entity_poly.pdbx_seq_one_letter_code
_entity_poly.pdbx_strand_id
1 'polypeptide(L)'
;MSEKRKKASIGEYRLNFDYSNSTIKRIKSLTWIVLAAGGIAAFADLFLLINLAVKYTNLATFPIILFILDIAFIAASAISNYRFKYSAHIWRAYVFLSLLFSLIMTIGPYWNSAQRYMTGTAFALIIISRIVSLAILVVAINIAKKKITKNTLNLAIGLLAVIFVVGIGYTAYNGAVGFHGQNIGITAEDMTIVYEYDSSEGYYIASGVLEGEGNQITVPLTFDGSPVGAIDCSIFKETEAQKVSILGDSKLSLLNLENLESINSGITFEVHKDLIDVYRYEILNSFSSISVSLANAMVPHSLEEDEVYITFAYSETNYIYGKPIVPTWIGETGSSFSLEYLADREGFLSYSNYNLESDLAWNYANNNNKVLRLYKPSGETLTEENVTRSINKAQIDFEKIFNVRMLTGNDNKYNIPSSWASVGSYNGRYMIESQFQEIYNDLPSRNGFSVSWAFVSSTGSSTYSQIQSVDVFSSFMKSSAGSLFQIKPTWTVKAPSISEVSSGRPNNSFTYGENISISTLATSQGLPIKYKLKKSGLTVAESTNGTFLLQTYLPSQSGVYTVEAWSENSSLSSLKSQVVTKSINLVVNKKSLQFAWTLPDGDSYDGNSKTLTCLLDDQLVGSDILDFSYTFFDTGVIDAGDYTSEITLSSSSAEKYSVKSGYETANFTILPMTIEATWGSNIFTYNGQTQKPSATATGIPEDGALEVIISGEMINVGEYVSSASLTNTNYVLSNPTSQFTINRRVITVVWEDVAFIYNGISQHPFVAEINNEVEGEEDSIISSLSYKDYDQNINKGEGYTVESTLPSESNYVFNVSQIGTYTISKRPINVIWQTEDSFVYNGEEQRRSVSAFDDIVPGEETATLGLLVYPSGYKDVGTDYSFGVTIQEECNYIFLDIQTTTFSITPKEVSITADSLQKTYNGYAYEYTFTYSVSGLEGLDTELDLGTITPSNNAVDAINAGEYTISQIISLENRGAEYDNYTIYYVDATLTIYPKELTITTLTTSNNGVKIYDGQTYTDLDYSNSMLAPTDILSDILNLTYTGEGVTATNYRSTPYTVTASLDSEGTKYSNYQIEYIPAYITIEKREITVSKKSSPVLTKEYDGNLSTSYDFSYNTDYELIGADIGAEITGATKGTSYDQKGVGATKIIVTFGSLIGGTGYIASNYDFVG
;
A
#
# COMPACT_ATOMS: atom_id res chain seq x y z
N MET A 1 59.79 3.30 56.52
CA MET A 1 59.32 2.02 55.96
C MET A 1 59.35 2.13 54.44
N SER A 2 60.14 1.29 53.78
CA SER A 2 60.20 1.14 52.31
C SER A 2 61.08 -0.08 52.02
N GLU A 3 60.54 -1.09 51.33
CA GLU A 3 61.32 -2.27 50.97
C GLU A 3 62.15 -2.02 49.70
N LYS A 4 63.38 -2.55 49.66
CA LYS A 4 64.03 -2.88 48.38
C LYS A 4 65.08 -3.99 48.52
N ARG A 5 64.85 -5.06 47.73
CA ARG A 5 65.85 -5.94 47.09
C ARG A 5 66.74 -6.81 47.98
N LYS A 6 66.40 -8.11 48.04
CA LYS A 6 67.39 -9.20 48.00
C LYS A 6 67.40 -9.84 46.60
N LYS A 7 68.60 -10.01 46.03
CA LYS A 7 68.85 -10.92 44.91
C LYS A 7 68.88 -12.36 45.43
N ALA A 8 68.38 -13.31 44.65
CA ALA A 8 68.73 -14.73 44.76
C ALA A 8 68.90 -15.31 43.35
N SER A 9 69.89 -16.18 43.18
CA SER A 9 70.31 -16.76 41.90
C SER A 9 69.57 -18.05 41.56
N ILE A 10 69.27 -18.28 40.27
CA ILE A 10 68.98 -19.62 39.75
C ILE A 10 69.74 -19.86 38.44
N GLY A 11 70.62 -20.87 38.46
CA GLY A 11 70.85 -21.83 37.37
C GLY A 11 71.43 -21.34 36.03
N GLU A 12 72.74 -21.58 35.82
CA GLU A 12 73.22 -21.91 34.48
C GLU A 12 72.56 -23.23 34.03
N TYR A 13 71.81 -23.21 32.92
CA TYR A 13 71.64 -24.37 32.06
C TYR A 13 72.18 -24.05 30.66
N ARG A 14 73.47 -24.33 30.46
CA ARG A 14 74.09 -24.26 29.14
C ARG A 14 73.54 -25.39 28.27
N LEU A 15 72.76 -25.03 27.26
CA LEU A 15 72.54 -25.88 26.09
C LEU A 15 73.35 -25.33 24.91
N ASN A 16 74.66 -25.58 24.95
CA ASN A 16 75.50 -25.51 23.76
C ASN A 16 75.02 -26.58 22.77
N PHE A 17 74.25 -26.17 21.77
CA PHE A 17 74.21 -26.86 20.49
C PHE A 17 74.89 -25.96 19.47
N ASP A 18 76.17 -26.26 19.26
CA ASP A 18 76.96 -25.62 18.23
C ASP A 18 76.39 -26.05 16.86
N TYR A 19 75.71 -25.12 16.21
CA TYR A 19 75.23 -25.30 14.85
C TYR A 19 76.14 -24.51 13.94
N SER A 20 76.75 -25.19 12.97
CA SER A 20 77.57 -24.56 11.94
C SER A 20 76.90 -23.31 11.37
N ASN A 21 77.67 -22.30 10.97
CA ASN A 21 77.11 -21.09 10.35
C ASN A 21 76.20 -21.41 9.14
N SER A 22 76.49 -22.49 8.40
CA SER A 22 75.61 -23.01 7.34
C SER A 22 74.24 -23.49 7.86
N THR A 23 74.21 -24.14 9.02
CA THR A 23 72.97 -24.59 9.68
C THR A 23 72.14 -23.42 10.22
N ILE A 24 72.77 -22.37 10.74
CA ILE A 24 72.06 -21.16 11.20
C ILE A 24 71.50 -20.37 10.01
N LYS A 25 72.27 -20.21 8.91
CA LYS A 25 71.77 -19.64 7.65
C LYS A 25 70.57 -20.42 7.10
N ARG A 26 70.66 -21.76 7.07
CA ARG A 26 69.62 -22.64 6.49
C ARG A 26 68.34 -22.73 7.32
N ILE A 27 68.39 -22.46 8.63
CA ILE A 27 67.17 -22.28 9.44
C ILE A 27 66.52 -20.93 9.11
N LYS A 28 67.30 -19.83 9.11
CA LYS A 28 66.78 -18.50 8.76
C LYS A 28 66.16 -18.48 7.36
N SER A 29 66.72 -19.18 6.38
CA SER A 29 66.20 -19.25 5.01
C SER A 29 64.94 -20.10 4.81
N LEU A 30 64.38 -20.71 5.87
CA LEU A 30 63.16 -21.53 5.81
C LEU A 30 62.06 -21.04 6.78
N THR A 31 62.34 -20.04 7.62
CA THR A 31 61.33 -19.44 8.53
C THR A 31 60.20 -18.74 7.78
N TRP A 32 60.48 -18.18 6.60
CA TRP A 32 59.47 -17.55 5.74
C TRP A 32 58.38 -18.53 5.28
N ILE A 33 58.67 -19.83 5.15
CA ILE A 33 57.67 -20.84 4.75
C ILE A 33 56.59 -20.99 5.83
N VAL A 34 56.96 -20.90 7.10
CA VAL A 34 55.97 -20.97 8.20
C VAL A 34 55.18 -19.66 8.32
N LEU A 35 55.80 -18.52 8.02
CA LEU A 35 55.10 -17.22 7.93
C LEU A 35 54.13 -17.19 6.75
N ALA A 36 54.54 -17.68 5.57
CA ALA A 36 53.69 -17.78 4.39
C ALA A 36 52.53 -18.75 4.62
N ALA A 37 52.78 -19.93 5.20
CA ALA A 37 51.73 -20.89 5.55
C ALA A 37 50.71 -20.31 6.56
N GLY A 38 51.18 -19.62 7.61
CA GLY A 38 50.29 -18.95 8.55
C GLY A 38 49.54 -17.76 7.93
N GLY A 39 50.19 -17.00 7.05
CA GLY A 39 49.58 -15.89 6.33
C GLY A 39 48.53 -16.32 5.31
N ILE A 40 48.73 -17.44 4.63
CA ILE A 40 47.73 -18.05 3.71
C ILE A 40 46.51 -18.50 4.49
N ALA A 41 46.70 -19.14 5.65
CA ALA A 41 45.60 -19.58 6.50
C ALA A 41 44.80 -18.38 7.05
N ALA A 42 45.50 -17.35 7.58
CA ALA A 42 44.89 -16.09 8.02
C ALA A 42 44.16 -15.35 6.88
N PHE A 43 44.72 -15.34 5.65
CA PHE A 43 44.05 -14.76 4.49
C PHE A 43 42.79 -15.54 4.11
N ALA A 44 42.82 -16.87 4.16
CA ALA A 44 41.64 -17.69 3.92
C ALA A 44 40.55 -17.46 4.98
N ASP A 45 40.92 -17.29 6.26
CA ASP A 45 39.97 -16.89 7.32
C ASP A 45 39.42 -15.46 7.10
N LEU A 46 40.27 -14.51 6.69
CA LEU A 46 39.84 -13.14 6.40
C LEU A 46 38.93 -13.05 5.17
N PHE A 47 39.21 -13.81 4.11
CA PHE A 47 38.35 -13.89 2.92
C PHE A 47 36.97 -14.45 3.28
N LEU A 48 36.94 -15.53 4.07
CA LEU A 48 35.72 -16.11 4.62
C LEU A 48 34.98 -15.13 5.53
N LEU A 49 35.70 -14.39 6.36
CA LEU A 49 35.15 -13.35 7.22
C LEU A 49 34.55 -12.21 6.40
N ILE A 50 35.16 -11.76 5.31
CA ILE A 50 34.59 -10.71 4.44
C ILE A 50 33.28 -11.21 3.82
N ASN A 51 33.28 -12.39 3.21
CA ASN A 51 32.07 -12.95 2.56
C ASN A 51 30.92 -13.19 3.57
N LEU A 52 31.22 -13.57 4.81
CA LEU A 52 30.20 -13.78 5.84
C LEU A 52 29.84 -12.52 6.64
N ALA A 53 30.74 -11.57 6.86
CA ALA A 53 30.44 -10.36 7.63
C ALA A 53 29.77 -9.27 6.79
N VAL A 54 29.98 -9.25 5.47
CA VAL A 54 29.25 -8.35 4.56
C VAL A 54 27.78 -8.76 4.44
N LYS A 55 27.46 -10.07 4.46
CA LYS A 55 26.08 -10.54 4.29
C LYS A 55 25.39 -11.16 5.52
N TYR A 56 26.11 -11.72 6.49
CA TYR A 56 25.53 -12.58 7.55
C TYR A 56 26.25 -12.42 8.91
N THR A 57 26.00 -11.31 9.62
CA THR A 57 26.70 -10.90 10.86
C THR A 57 26.79 -12.01 11.93
N ASN A 58 25.71 -12.77 12.12
CA ASN A 58 25.64 -13.88 13.10
C ASN A 58 26.60 -15.05 12.79
N LEU A 59 26.97 -15.26 11.51
CA LEU A 59 27.85 -16.35 11.07
C LEU A 59 29.35 -15.99 11.13
N ALA A 60 29.70 -14.72 11.34
CA ALA A 60 31.09 -14.24 11.38
C ALA A 60 31.89 -14.71 12.60
N THR A 61 31.24 -15.16 13.68
CA THR A 61 31.88 -15.46 14.98
C THR A 61 33.01 -16.50 14.88
N PHE A 62 32.82 -17.61 14.17
CA PHE A 62 33.85 -18.64 14.03
C PHE A 62 34.99 -18.25 13.09
N PRO A 63 34.74 -17.64 11.91
CA PRO A 63 35.78 -16.98 11.10
C PRO A 63 36.65 -16.00 11.89
N ILE A 64 36.05 -15.16 12.76
CA ILE A 64 36.81 -14.25 13.64
C ILE A 64 37.72 -15.03 14.61
N ILE A 65 37.21 -16.08 15.25
CA ILE A 65 38.00 -16.91 16.18
C ILE A 65 39.16 -17.61 15.46
N LEU A 66 38.92 -18.15 14.26
CA LEU A 66 39.95 -18.79 13.44
C LEU A 66 41.02 -17.78 12.99
N PHE A 67 40.61 -16.62 12.45
CA PHE A 67 41.54 -15.55 12.09
C PHE A 67 42.42 -15.11 13.27
N ILE A 68 41.83 -14.94 14.45
CA ILE A 68 42.56 -14.61 15.68
C ILE A 68 43.54 -15.72 16.08
N LEU A 69 43.16 -17.00 15.93
CA LEU A 69 44.05 -18.14 16.20
C LEU A 69 45.25 -18.15 15.24
N ASP A 70 45.04 -17.82 13.96
CA ASP A 70 46.10 -17.77 12.95
C ASP A 70 47.07 -16.60 13.17
N ILE A 71 46.56 -15.41 13.48
CA ILE A 71 47.38 -14.27 13.89
C ILE A 71 48.16 -14.60 15.19
N ALA A 72 47.51 -15.25 16.16
CA ALA A 72 48.17 -15.70 17.39
C ALA A 72 49.25 -16.78 17.12
N PHE A 73 49.04 -17.67 16.14
CA PHE A 73 50.03 -18.65 15.70
C PHE A 73 51.25 -17.98 15.08
N ILE A 74 51.05 -16.99 14.20
CA ILE A 74 52.13 -16.20 13.58
C ILE A 74 52.95 -15.49 14.67
N ALA A 75 52.27 -14.80 15.59
CA ALA A 75 52.90 -14.08 16.70
C ALA A 75 53.70 -15.01 17.62
N ALA A 76 53.11 -16.14 18.05
CA ALA A 76 53.81 -17.13 18.87
C ALA A 76 54.99 -17.79 18.13
N SER A 77 54.95 -17.86 16.79
CA SER A 77 56.03 -18.45 15.98
C SER A 77 57.24 -17.53 15.95
N ALA A 78 57.01 -16.22 15.83
CA ALA A 78 58.02 -15.19 15.97
C ALA A 78 58.60 -15.14 17.40
N ILE A 79 57.75 -15.11 18.43
CA ILE A 79 58.17 -15.04 19.85
C ILE A 79 58.99 -16.27 20.26
N SER A 80 58.62 -17.46 19.80
CA SER A 80 59.39 -18.69 20.05
C SER A 80 60.65 -18.84 19.18
N ASN A 81 60.97 -17.84 18.34
CA ASN A 81 62.08 -17.83 17.40
C ASN A 81 62.10 -19.11 16.52
N TYR A 82 60.91 -19.54 16.10
CA TYR A 82 60.66 -20.74 15.28
C TYR A 82 61.19 -22.06 15.90
N ARG A 83 61.34 -22.13 17.24
CA ARG A 83 61.88 -23.30 17.94
C ARG A 83 60.79 -24.31 18.34
N PHE A 84 60.03 -24.80 17.34
CA PHE A 84 58.88 -25.71 17.48
C PHE A 84 59.09 -27.01 18.30
N LYS A 85 60.34 -27.38 18.63
CA LYS A 85 60.67 -28.50 19.52
C LYS A 85 60.35 -28.22 20.99
N TYR A 86 60.47 -26.97 21.45
CA TYR A 86 60.32 -26.59 22.85
C TYR A 86 58.92 -26.03 23.19
N SER A 87 58.17 -25.60 22.17
CA SER A 87 56.79 -25.09 22.27
C SER A 87 55.73 -26.08 21.74
N ALA A 88 56.07 -27.37 21.61
CA ALA A 88 55.24 -28.39 20.96
C ALA A 88 53.80 -28.53 21.49
N HIS A 89 53.56 -28.21 22.76
CA HIS A 89 52.22 -28.24 23.36
C HIS A 89 51.33 -27.10 22.85
N ILE A 90 51.87 -25.89 22.68
CA ILE A 90 51.16 -24.72 22.15
C ILE A 90 50.73 -24.98 20.70
N TRP A 91 51.61 -25.59 19.89
CA TRP A 91 51.30 -25.91 18.49
C TRP A 91 50.29 -27.02 18.31
N ARG A 92 50.32 -28.03 19.18
CA ARG A 92 49.28 -29.06 19.23
C ARG A 92 47.93 -28.47 19.66
N ALA A 93 47.94 -27.53 20.62
CA ALA A 93 46.73 -26.83 21.03
C ALA A 93 46.16 -25.96 19.90
N TYR A 94 46.99 -25.16 19.20
CA TYR A 94 46.53 -24.39 18.03
C TYR A 94 45.97 -25.31 16.92
N VAL A 95 46.67 -26.38 16.53
CA VAL A 95 46.18 -27.28 15.47
C VAL A 95 44.87 -27.96 15.90
N PHE A 96 44.77 -28.37 17.17
CA PHE A 96 43.54 -28.95 17.72
C PHE A 96 42.39 -27.94 17.78
N LEU A 97 42.63 -26.71 18.26
CA LEU A 97 41.62 -25.65 18.35
C LEU A 97 41.17 -25.20 16.97
N SER A 98 42.08 -25.03 16.02
CA SER A 98 41.74 -24.61 14.66
C SER A 98 40.98 -25.71 13.91
N LEU A 99 41.36 -26.98 14.09
CA LEU A 99 40.55 -28.12 13.63
C LEU A 99 39.18 -28.15 14.33
N LEU A 100 39.12 -27.94 15.64
CA LEU A 100 37.88 -27.99 16.42
C LEU A 100 36.92 -26.85 16.04
N PHE A 101 37.40 -25.62 15.89
CA PHE A 101 36.56 -24.49 15.48
C PHE A 101 36.21 -24.55 13.99
N SER A 102 37.10 -25.02 13.11
CA SER A 102 36.74 -25.34 11.72
C SER A 102 35.64 -26.40 11.70
N LEU A 103 35.78 -27.45 12.51
CA LEU A 103 34.80 -28.53 12.63
C LEU A 103 33.48 -28.02 13.19
N ILE A 104 33.46 -27.19 14.24
CA ILE A 104 32.24 -26.60 14.80
C ILE A 104 31.55 -25.70 13.76
N MET A 105 32.33 -24.86 13.06
CA MET A 105 31.80 -23.99 12.01
C MET A 105 31.18 -24.79 10.86
N THR A 106 31.79 -25.90 10.43
CA THR A 106 31.28 -26.71 9.32
C THR A 106 30.23 -27.73 9.74
N ILE A 107 30.35 -28.35 10.91
CA ILE A 107 29.42 -29.41 11.36
C ILE A 107 28.16 -28.84 12.00
N GLY A 108 28.24 -27.68 12.67
CA GLY A 108 27.09 -27.02 13.29
C GLY A 108 25.88 -26.88 12.33
N PRO A 109 26.06 -26.34 11.11
CA PRO A 109 24.99 -26.22 10.11
C PRO A 109 24.62 -27.50 9.35
N TYR A 110 25.40 -28.59 9.47
CA TYR A 110 25.35 -29.72 8.52
C TYR A 110 24.99 -31.08 9.15
N TRP A 111 24.95 -31.18 10.48
CA TRP A 111 24.75 -32.47 11.19
C TRP A 111 23.59 -32.50 12.18
N ASN A 112 22.93 -31.38 12.49
CA ASN A 112 21.85 -31.34 13.50
C ASN A 112 20.66 -30.41 13.17
N SER A 113 20.59 -29.86 11.96
CA SER A 113 19.40 -29.18 11.43
C SER A 113 18.88 -29.95 10.22
N ALA A 114 17.56 -30.10 10.10
CA ALA A 114 16.93 -30.60 8.86
C ALA A 114 17.09 -29.59 7.70
N GLN A 115 17.32 -28.33 8.06
CA GLN A 115 17.58 -27.17 7.21
C GLN A 115 19.04 -27.12 6.71
N ARG A 116 19.20 -26.71 5.44
CA ARG A 116 20.45 -26.46 4.72
C ARG A 116 20.35 -25.16 3.94
N TYR A 117 21.38 -24.33 3.96
CA TYR A 117 21.44 -23.07 3.19
C TYR A 117 22.66 -23.00 2.26
N MET A 118 23.36 -24.11 2.04
CA MET A 118 24.43 -24.21 1.06
C MET A 118 24.45 -25.59 0.41
N THR A 119 24.92 -25.67 -0.83
CA THR A 119 25.08 -26.95 -1.54
C THR A 119 26.22 -27.77 -0.96
N GLY A 120 26.16 -29.10 -1.10
CA GLY A 120 27.21 -30.01 -0.67
C GLY A 120 28.54 -29.79 -1.40
N THR A 121 28.50 -29.23 -2.61
CA THR A 121 29.70 -28.82 -3.34
C THR A 121 30.36 -27.59 -2.69
N ALA A 122 29.60 -26.53 -2.40
CA ALA A 122 30.11 -25.36 -1.68
C ALA A 122 30.69 -25.75 -0.31
N PHE A 123 29.95 -26.58 0.44
CA PHE A 123 30.35 -27.11 1.73
C PHE A 123 31.67 -27.92 1.67
N ALA A 124 31.78 -28.85 0.71
CA ALA A 124 32.98 -29.65 0.53
C ALA A 124 34.20 -28.80 0.17
N LEU A 125 34.04 -27.77 -0.68
CA LEU A 125 35.13 -26.86 -1.04
C LEU A 125 35.62 -26.06 0.17
N ILE A 126 34.72 -25.57 1.02
CA ILE A 126 35.06 -24.90 2.29
C ILE A 126 35.88 -25.86 3.18
N ILE A 127 35.42 -27.10 3.40
CA ILE A 127 36.15 -28.10 4.20
C ILE A 127 37.53 -28.42 3.61
N ILE A 128 37.62 -28.65 2.30
CA ILE A 128 38.87 -28.98 1.62
C ILE A 128 39.86 -27.83 1.77
N SER A 129 39.44 -26.57 1.58
CA SER A 129 40.32 -25.40 1.77
C SER A 129 40.94 -25.35 3.18
N ARG A 130 40.17 -25.66 4.22
CA ARG A 130 40.64 -25.68 5.62
C ARG A 130 41.56 -26.86 5.92
N ILE A 131 41.19 -28.08 5.51
CA ILE A 131 42.02 -29.27 5.70
C ILE A 131 43.38 -29.11 5.03
N VAL A 132 43.42 -28.59 3.79
CA VAL A 132 44.69 -28.42 3.07
C VAL A 132 45.53 -27.29 3.69
N SER A 133 44.92 -26.17 4.12
CA SER A 133 45.62 -25.10 4.84
C SER A 133 46.30 -25.60 6.13
N LEU A 134 45.58 -26.39 6.94
CA LEU A 134 46.11 -27.02 8.15
C LEU A 134 47.18 -28.08 7.85
N ALA A 135 47.02 -28.85 6.77
CA ALA A 135 48.02 -29.82 6.32
C ALA A 135 49.34 -29.15 5.91
N ILE A 136 49.29 -28.04 5.17
CA ILE A 136 50.49 -27.25 4.84
C ILE A 136 51.17 -26.76 6.11
N LEU A 137 50.44 -26.24 7.09
CA LEU A 137 51.04 -25.76 8.33
C LEU A 137 51.75 -26.88 9.11
N VAL A 138 51.14 -28.07 9.20
CA VAL A 138 51.76 -29.25 9.82
C VAL A 138 53.04 -29.66 9.08
N VAL A 139 53.05 -29.60 7.74
CA VAL A 139 54.24 -29.89 6.93
C VAL A 139 55.32 -28.82 7.14
N ALA A 140 54.98 -27.53 7.13
CA ALA A 140 55.90 -26.41 7.38
C ALA A 140 56.55 -26.50 8.78
N ILE A 141 55.76 -26.80 9.81
CA ILE A 141 56.26 -27.03 11.18
C ILE A 141 57.21 -28.24 11.24
N ASN A 142 56.98 -29.29 10.44
CA ASN A 142 57.86 -30.46 10.39
C ASN A 142 59.16 -30.21 9.60
N ILE A 143 59.12 -29.42 8.53
CA ILE A 143 60.30 -28.92 7.81
C ILE A 143 61.20 -28.12 8.78
N ALA A 144 60.61 -27.24 9.60
CA ALA A 144 61.32 -26.47 10.62
C ALA A 144 61.96 -27.34 11.74
N LYS A 145 61.50 -28.58 11.95
CA LYS A 145 62.01 -29.52 12.98
C LYS A 145 63.25 -30.34 12.57
N LYS A 146 63.96 -29.94 11.50
CA LYS A 146 65.31 -30.40 11.12
C LYS A 146 65.51 -31.81 10.55
N LYS A 147 64.47 -32.63 10.33
CA LYS A 147 64.57 -33.86 9.53
C LYS A 147 63.89 -33.67 8.17
N ILE A 148 64.57 -32.98 7.26
CA ILE A 148 64.13 -32.84 5.87
C ILE A 148 64.68 -34.04 5.08
N THR A 149 63.78 -34.89 4.57
CA THR A 149 64.10 -35.79 3.45
C THR A 149 63.66 -35.14 2.14
N LYS A 150 64.24 -35.52 1.00
CA LYS A 150 63.85 -34.98 -0.33
C LYS A 150 62.34 -35.17 -0.58
N ASN A 151 61.81 -36.31 -0.14
CA ASN A 151 60.38 -36.63 -0.23
C ASN A 151 59.51 -35.66 0.59
N THR A 152 59.95 -35.23 1.79
CA THR A 152 59.21 -34.28 2.63
C THR A 152 59.11 -32.88 2.01
N LEU A 153 60.14 -32.46 1.26
CA LEU A 153 60.14 -31.17 0.56
C LEU A 153 59.24 -31.23 -0.70
N ASN A 154 59.36 -32.30 -1.49
CA ASN A 154 58.50 -32.50 -2.66
C ASN A 154 57.02 -32.61 -2.28
N LEU A 155 56.69 -33.25 -1.14
CA LEU A 155 55.33 -33.31 -0.60
C LEU A 155 54.78 -31.90 -0.28
N ALA A 156 55.62 -31.01 0.26
CA ALA A 156 55.24 -29.64 0.59
C ALA A 156 54.97 -28.78 -0.65
N ILE A 157 55.81 -28.91 -1.68
CA ILE A 157 55.65 -28.21 -2.96
C ILE A 157 54.39 -28.72 -3.68
N GLY A 158 54.16 -30.05 -3.68
CA GLY A 158 52.93 -30.64 -4.22
C GLY A 158 51.67 -30.14 -3.50
N LEU A 159 51.69 -30.04 -2.16
CA LEU A 159 50.57 -29.49 -1.40
C LEU A 159 50.32 -28.00 -1.67
N LEU A 160 51.36 -27.19 -1.89
CA LEU A 160 51.23 -25.79 -2.28
C LEU A 160 50.58 -25.64 -3.67
N ALA A 161 50.99 -26.46 -4.65
CA ALA A 161 50.37 -26.48 -5.97
C ALA A 161 48.89 -26.90 -5.91
N VAL A 162 48.54 -27.87 -5.05
CA VAL A 162 47.15 -28.27 -4.80
C VAL A 162 46.33 -27.12 -4.21
N ILE A 163 46.87 -26.31 -3.28
CA ILE A 163 46.13 -25.12 -2.79
C ILE A 163 45.89 -24.11 -3.92
N PHE A 164 46.87 -23.84 -4.78
CA PHE A 164 46.67 -22.86 -5.86
C PHE A 164 45.53 -23.28 -6.80
N VAL A 165 45.48 -24.56 -7.17
CA VAL A 165 44.39 -25.12 -7.99
C VAL A 165 43.05 -25.13 -7.26
N VAL A 166 43.01 -25.54 -5.99
CA VAL A 166 41.77 -25.55 -5.17
C VAL A 166 41.27 -24.13 -4.91
N GLY A 167 42.17 -23.17 -4.68
CA GLY A 167 41.85 -21.76 -4.47
C GLY A 167 41.24 -21.13 -5.71
N ILE A 168 41.87 -21.29 -6.88
CA ILE A 168 41.33 -20.82 -8.17
C ILE A 168 39.98 -21.47 -8.45
N GLY A 169 39.86 -22.78 -8.25
CA GLY A 169 38.59 -23.51 -8.41
C GLY A 169 37.49 -22.98 -7.50
N TYR A 170 37.81 -22.68 -6.24
CA TYR A 170 36.86 -22.12 -5.27
C TYR A 170 36.47 -20.67 -5.60
N THR A 171 37.39 -19.82 -6.05
CA THR A 171 37.06 -18.46 -6.51
C THR A 171 36.22 -18.47 -7.78
N ALA A 172 36.52 -19.34 -8.74
CA ALA A 172 35.72 -19.48 -9.96
C ALA A 172 34.32 -20.04 -9.65
N TYR A 173 34.22 -20.98 -8.70
CA TYR A 173 32.95 -21.49 -8.20
C TYR A 173 32.12 -20.38 -7.53
N ASN A 174 32.69 -19.64 -6.57
CA ASN A 174 31.99 -18.53 -5.90
C ASN A 174 31.55 -17.43 -6.88
N GLY A 175 32.35 -17.13 -7.91
CA GLY A 175 31.98 -16.16 -8.96
C GLY A 175 30.86 -16.65 -9.90
N ALA A 176 30.71 -17.96 -10.07
CA ALA A 176 29.67 -18.54 -10.93
C ALA A 176 28.37 -18.87 -10.20
N VAL A 177 28.43 -19.19 -8.90
CA VAL A 177 27.29 -19.75 -8.14
C VAL A 177 27.10 -19.14 -6.74
N GLY A 178 27.85 -18.11 -6.38
CA GLY A 178 27.81 -17.48 -5.06
C GLY A 178 28.46 -18.32 -3.94
N PHE A 179 28.73 -17.69 -2.80
CA PHE A 179 29.41 -18.32 -1.65
C PHE A 179 28.69 -19.57 -1.10
N HIS A 180 27.35 -19.55 -1.11
CA HIS A 180 26.51 -20.67 -0.68
C HIS A 180 26.23 -21.70 -1.80
N GLY A 181 26.65 -21.42 -3.04
CA GLY A 181 26.38 -22.27 -4.19
C GLY A 181 24.92 -22.24 -4.67
N GLN A 182 24.21 -21.13 -4.47
CA GLN A 182 22.80 -20.94 -4.84
C GLN A 182 22.57 -19.99 -6.03
N ASN A 183 23.51 -19.08 -6.33
CA ASN A 183 23.31 -17.98 -7.29
C ASN A 183 23.52 -18.40 -8.77
N ILE A 184 23.06 -19.59 -9.17
CA ILE A 184 23.14 -20.04 -10.57
C ILE A 184 22.05 -19.30 -11.38
N GLY A 185 22.45 -18.31 -12.18
CA GLY A 185 21.52 -17.54 -13.02
C GLY A 185 20.62 -16.56 -12.23
N ILE A 186 21.12 -16.12 -11.08
CA ILE A 186 20.40 -15.35 -10.05
C ILE A 186 21.27 -14.14 -9.68
N THR A 187 20.66 -13.00 -9.38
CA THR A 187 21.33 -11.69 -9.30
C THR A 187 22.07 -11.49 -7.97
N ALA A 188 22.72 -10.32 -7.81
CA ALA A 188 23.32 -9.92 -6.54
C ALA A 188 22.27 -9.51 -5.48
N GLU A 189 21.03 -9.23 -5.92
CA GLU A 189 19.89 -8.74 -5.12
C GLU A 189 19.10 -9.87 -4.44
N ASP A 190 19.40 -11.13 -4.76
CA ASP A 190 18.67 -12.29 -4.26
C ASP A 190 19.13 -12.75 -2.87
N MET A 191 18.15 -13.02 -2.01
CA MET A 191 18.34 -13.58 -0.67
C MET A 191 18.78 -15.05 -0.73
N THR A 192 19.67 -15.49 0.18
CA THR A 192 20.00 -16.92 0.30
C THR A 192 18.84 -17.68 0.93
N ILE A 193 18.35 -18.71 0.23
CA ILE A 193 17.24 -19.56 0.70
C ILE A 193 17.75 -20.65 1.64
N VAL A 194 16.96 -20.94 2.66
CA VAL A 194 17.09 -22.10 3.54
C VAL A 194 16.16 -23.19 3.01
N TYR A 195 16.69 -24.41 2.84
CA TYR A 195 15.96 -25.58 2.34
C TYR A 195 15.91 -26.68 3.39
N GLU A 196 14.76 -27.31 3.58
CA GLU A 196 14.59 -28.51 4.40
C GLU A 196 14.39 -29.74 3.51
N TYR A 197 15.10 -30.84 3.76
CA TYR A 197 14.98 -32.04 2.92
C TYR A 197 13.92 -33.00 3.45
N ASP A 198 12.80 -33.14 2.72
CA ASP A 198 11.78 -34.13 3.05
C ASP A 198 12.22 -35.52 2.56
N SER A 199 12.64 -36.36 3.50
CA SER A 199 13.08 -37.73 3.21
C SER A 199 11.97 -38.71 2.85
N SER A 200 10.70 -38.35 3.08
CA SER A 200 9.50 -39.12 2.73
C SER A 200 9.13 -38.89 1.26
N GLU A 201 9.11 -37.62 0.84
CA GLU A 201 8.69 -37.20 -0.50
C GLU A 201 9.86 -37.12 -1.50
N GLY A 202 11.11 -37.03 -1.01
CA GLY A 202 12.32 -37.09 -1.84
C GLY A 202 12.72 -35.78 -2.51
N TYR A 203 12.26 -34.64 -1.99
CA TYR A 203 12.55 -33.31 -2.50
C TYR A 203 12.95 -32.33 -1.38
N TYR A 204 13.48 -31.17 -1.77
CA TYR A 204 13.69 -30.03 -0.87
C TYR A 204 12.44 -29.12 -0.79
N ILE A 205 12.16 -28.63 0.42
CA ILE A 205 11.20 -27.58 0.73
C ILE A 205 12.00 -26.28 0.90
N ALA A 206 11.71 -25.23 0.15
CA ALA A 206 12.24 -23.89 0.45
C ALA A 206 11.53 -23.35 1.70
N SER A 207 12.23 -23.22 2.83
CA SER A 207 11.63 -23.05 4.16
C SER A 207 12.09 -21.83 4.96
N GLY A 208 12.86 -20.93 4.35
CA GLY A 208 13.26 -19.68 4.98
C GLY A 208 14.26 -18.90 4.13
N VAL A 209 14.65 -17.71 4.58
CA VAL A 209 15.78 -16.94 4.06
C VAL A 209 16.79 -16.66 5.18
N LEU A 210 18.06 -16.48 4.82
CA LEU A 210 19.06 -15.97 5.76
C LEU A 210 19.02 -14.44 5.83
N GLU A 211 18.96 -13.91 7.05
CA GLU A 211 19.05 -12.49 7.40
C GLU A 211 20.33 -11.83 6.82
N GLY A 212 20.18 -10.98 5.81
CA GLY A 212 21.30 -10.36 5.07
C GLY A 212 20.85 -9.50 3.88
N GLU A 213 21.81 -8.87 3.17
CA GLU A 213 21.52 -7.98 2.03
C GLU A 213 20.99 -8.74 0.80
N GLY A 214 19.77 -8.34 0.41
CA GLY A 214 19.00 -8.72 -0.79
C GLY A 214 17.54 -8.25 -0.66
N ASN A 215 16.82 -8.02 -1.75
CA ASN A 215 15.40 -7.63 -1.76
C ASN A 215 14.51 -8.53 -2.65
N GLN A 216 15.07 -9.59 -3.24
CA GLN A 216 14.35 -10.57 -4.05
C GLN A 216 14.49 -12.00 -3.50
N ILE A 217 13.48 -12.86 -3.73
CA ILE A 217 13.51 -14.29 -3.39
C ILE A 217 13.27 -15.10 -4.66
N THR A 218 14.34 -15.68 -5.23
CA THR A 218 14.24 -16.52 -6.43
C THR A 218 14.35 -18.01 -6.09
N VAL A 219 13.25 -18.75 -6.26
CA VAL A 219 13.15 -20.20 -5.95
C VAL A 219 13.40 -21.03 -7.22
N PRO A 220 14.48 -21.83 -7.28
CA PRO A 220 14.76 -22.73 -8.41
C PRO A 220 14.02 -24.08 -8.30
N LEU A 221 13.87 -24.78 -9.43
CA LEU A 221 13.32 -26.16 -9.46
C LEU A 221 14.25 -27.22 -8.83
N THR A 222 15.52 -26.91 -8.59
CA THR A 222 16.49 -27.86 -8.01
C THR A 222 17.44 -27.18 -7.04
N PHE A 223 17.79 -27.89 -5.96
CA PHE A 223 18.81 -27.51 -5.00
C PHE A 223 19.73 -28.70 -4.73
N ASP A 224 21.05 -28.48 -4.74
CA ASP A 224 22.08 -29.52 -4.51
C ASP A 224 21.92 -30.78 -5.40
N GLY A 225 21.40 -30.62 -6.63
CA GLY A 225 21.15 -31.70 -7.59
C GLY A 225 19.88 -32.53 -7.35
N SER A 226 19.08 -32.20 -6.32
CA SER A 226 17.77 -32.80 -6.06
C SER A 226 16.65 -31.82 -6.40
N PRO A 227 15.42 -32.28 -6.70
CA PRO A 227 14.28 -31.39 -6.94
C PRO A 227 13.95 -30.56 -5.69
N VAL A 228 13.54 -29.31 -5.92
CA VAL A 228 12.69 -28.56 -4.98
C VAL A 228 11.25 -28.92 -5.34
N GLY A 229 10.45 -29.33 -4.36
CA GLY A 229 9.07 -29.77 -4.59
C GLY A 229 8.01 -28.93 -3.88
N ALA A 230 8.44 -28.09 -2.94
CA ALA A 230 7.54 -27.24 -2.17
C ALA A 230 8.22 -25.96 -1.66
N ILE A 231 7.38 -25.00 -1.28
CA ILE A 231 7.75 -23.76 -0.59
C ILE A 231 6.91 -23.70 0.69
N ASP A 232 7.54 -23.56 1.84
CA ASP A 232 6.87 -23.17 3.08
C ASP A 232 6.70 -21.66 3.09
N CYS A 233 5.47 -21.17 3.18
CA CYS A 233 5.15 -19.75 3.07
C CYS A 233 5.71 -18.90 4.22
N SER A 234 6.26 -19.51 5.28
CA SER A 234 7.08 -18.79 6.27
C SER A 234 8.32 -18.13 5.66
N ILE A 235 8.79 -18.57 4.48
CA ILE A 235 9.88 -17.91 3.75
C ILE A 235 9.62 -16.43 3.41
N PHE A 236 8.35 -16.02 3.33
CA PHE A 236 7.96 -14.64 3.02
C PHE A 236 7.77 -13.78 4.28
N LYS A 237 7.68 -14.41 5.45
CA LYS A 237 7.39 -13.76 6.72
C LYS A 237 8.62 -13.03 7.25
N GLU A 238 8.41 -11.82 7.77
CA GLU A 238 9.48 -10.97 8.35
C GLU A 238 10.61 -10.65 7.34
N THR A 239 10.32 -10.71 6.03
CA THR A 239 11.26 -10.34 4.95
C THR A 239 10.97 -8.95 4.38
N GLU A 240 12.01 -8.23 3.95
CA GLU A 240 11.88 -6.98 3.19
C GLU A 240 11.75 -7.23 1.67
N ALA A 241 11.42 -8.45 1.25
CA ALA A 241 11.34 -8.82 -0.15
C ALA A 241 10.28 -8.00 -0.89
N GLN A 242 10.67 -7.42 -2.02
CA GLN A 242 9.79 -6.68 -2.93
C GLN A 242 9.35 -7.55 -4.11
N LYS A 243 10.09 -8.64 -4.39
CA LYS A 243 9.83 -9.57 -5.49
C LYS A 243 10.12 -11.01 -5.09
N VAL A 244 9.28 -11.92 -5.56
CA VAL A 244 9.45 -13.38 -5.46
C VAL A 244 9.31 -13.96 -6.86
N SER A 245 10.27 -14.77 -7.30
CA SER A 245 10.21 -15.46 -8.60
C SER A 245 10.32 -16.97 -8.40
N ILE A 246 9.29 -17.71 -8.79
CA ILE A 246 9.32 -19.19 -8.81
C ILE A 246 9.74 -19.60 -10.22
N LEU A 247 11.00 -20.03 -10.38
CA LEU A 247 11.55 -20.34 -11.69
C LEU A 247 11.04 -21.69 -12.22
N GLY A 248 10.78 -21.73 -13.53
CA GLY A 248 10.48 -22.96 -14.29
C GLY A 248 9.00 -23.28 -14.41
N ASP A 249 8.71 -24.28 -15.25
CA ASP A 249 7.37 -24.70 -15.70
C ASP A 249 6.67 -25.72 -14.77
N SER A 250 7.33 -26.10 -13.67
CA SER A 250 6.92 -27.20 -12.80
C SER A 250 6.38 -26.69 -11.47
N LYS A 251 5.14 -27.08 -11.14
CA LYS A 251 4.45 -26.60 -9.93
C LYS A 251 5.11 -27.11 -8.63
N LEU A 252 5.59 -26.18 -7.81
CA LEU A 252 5.96 -26.39 -6.41
C LEU A 252 4.71 -26.30 -5.51
N SER A 253 4.60 -27.19 -4.52
CA SER A 253 3.49 -27.16 -3.52
C SER A 253 3.66 -26.01 -2.54
N LEU A 254 2.58 -25.33 -2.15
CA LEU A 254 2.64 -24.29 -1.10
C LEU A 254 2.24 -24.87 0.25
N LEU A 255 3.16 -24.85 1.22
CA LEU A 255 2.96 -25.34 2.58
C LEU A 255 2.75 -24.17 3.54
N ASN A 256 2.04 -24.43 4.64
CA ASN A 256 1.81 -23.49 5.75
C ASN A 256 1.34 -22.09 5.27
N LEU A 257 0.33 -22.08 4.40
CA LEU A 257 -0.23 -20.88 3.76
C LEU A 257 -0.72 -19.81 4.77
N GLU A 258 -1.04 -20.21 6.00
CA GLU A 258 -1.33 -19.30 7.13
C GLU A 258 -0.16 -18.35 7.48
N ASN A 259 1.08 -18.70 7.16
CA ASN A 259 2.24 -17.82 7.43
C ASN A 259 2.29 -16.58 6.53
N LEU A 260 1.46 -16.52 5.49
CA LEU A 260 1.38 -15.37 4.60
C LEU A 260 0.85 -14.12 5.31
N GLU A 261 0.13 -14.23 6.44
CA GLU A 261 -0.65 -13.15 7.10
C GLU A 261 0.07 -11.81 7.39
N SER A 262 1.38 -11.72 7.16
CA SER A 262 2.22 -10.54 7.45
C SER A 262 3.21 -10.15 6.34
N ILE A 263 2.97 -10.54 5.09
CA ILE A 263 3.80 -10.14 3.93
C ILE A 263 3.66 -8.65 3.55
N ASN A 264 4.69 -8.11 2.88
CA ASN A 264 4.70 -6.76 2.32
C ASN A 264 3.57 -6.57 1.29
N SER A 265 2.72 -5.55 1.47
CA SER A 265 1.56 -5.29 0.59
C SER A 265 1.90 -4.85 -0.84
N GLY A 266 3.17 -4.50 -1.12
CA GLY A 266 3.66 -4.12 -2.45
C GLY A 266 4.46 -5.21 -3.18
N ILE A 267 4.57 -6.41 -2.60
CA ILE A 267 5.38 -7.51 -3.17
C ILE A 267 4.83 -7.99 -4.51
N THR A 268 5.69 -8.33 -5.46
CA THR A 268 5.32 -8.95 -6.75
C THR A 268 5.69 -10.43 -6.76
N PHE A 269 4.77 -11.30 -7.16
CA PHE A 269 5.00 -12.74 -7.29
C PHE A 269 5.02 -13.16 -8.77
N GLU A 270 6.22 -13.40 -9.30
CA GLU A 270 6.42 -13.93 -10.64
C GLU A 270 6.32 -15.46 -10.65
N VAL A 271 5.45 -15.98 -11.51
CA VAL A 271 5.24 -17.41 -11.72
C VAL A 271 5.12 -17.69 -13.23
N HIS A 272 5.48 -18.89 -13.68
CA HIS A 272 5.42 -19.25 -15.10
C HIS A 272 4.01 -19.06 -15.69
N LYS A 273 3.91 -18.57 -16.93
CA LYS A 273 2.62 -18.27 -17.60
C LYS A 273 1.61 -19.42 -17.58
N ASP A 274 2.06 -20.67 -17.64
CA ASP A 274 1.20 -21.86 -17.57
C ASP A 274 0.75 -22.26 -16.15
N LEU A 275 1.39 -21.73 -15.11
CA LEU A 275 1.14 -22.09 -13.71
C LEU A 275 0.39 -21.00 -12.93
N ILE A 276 0.33 -19.77 -13.45
CA ILE A 276 -0.23 -18.61 -12.73
C ILE A 276 -1.64 -18.85 -12.19
N ASP A 277 -2.54 -19.36 -13.02
CA ASP A 277 -3.93 -19.61 -12.62
C ASP A 277 -4.04 -20.79 -11.64
N VAL A 278 -3.13 -21.76 -11.73
CA VAL A 278 -3.07 -22.92 -10.81
C VAL A 278 -2.69 -22.46 -9.40
N TYR A 279 -1.68 -21.58 -9.29
CA TYR A 279 -1.28 -20.98 -8.02
C TYR A 279 -2.34 -20.05 -7.44
N ARG A 280 -2.89 -19.15 -8.26
CA ARG A 280 -3.96 -18.22 -7.83
C ARG A 280 -5.17 -18.98 -7.33
N TYR A 281 -5.57 -20.08 -8.01
CA TYR A 281 -6.68 -20.93 -7.58
C TYR A 281 -6.42 -21.64 -6.24
N GLU A 282 -5.19 -22.13 -6.01
CA GLU A 282 -4.83 -22.77 -4.74
C GLU A 282 -4.83 -21.77 -3.58
N ILE A 283 -4.19 -20.61 -3.76
CA ILE A 283 -4.12 -19.55 -2.75
C ILE A 283 -5.50 -19.00 -2.41
N LEU A 284 -6.34 -18.71 -3.41
CA LEU A 284 -7.70 -18.22 -3.18
C LEU A 284 -8.61 -19.26 -2.50
N ASN A 285 -8.21 -20.54 -2.46
CA ASN A 285 -8.90 -21.60 -1.72
C ASN A 285 -8.24 -21.93 -0.35
N SER A 286 -7.34 -21.11 0.19
CA SER A 286 -6.60 -21.40 1.45
C SER A 286 -7.09 -20.68 2.72
N PHE A 287 -8.14 -19.84 2.63
CA PHE A 287 -8.73 -19.06 3.74
C PHE A 287 -7.80 -18.05 4.46
N SER A 288 -7.58 -16.87 3.85
CA SER A 288 -7.29 -15.62 4.59
C SER A 288 -7.62 -14.38 3.74
N SER A 289 -7.71 -13.19 4.37
CA SER A 289 -7.75 -11.90 3.66
C SER A 289 -6.47 -11.65 2.86
N ILE A 290 -5.33 -12.07 3.41
CA ILE A 290 -4.02 -11.98 2.76
C ILE A 290 -3.97 -12.84 1.48
N SER A 291 -4.63 -14.01 1.45
CA SER A 291 -4.66 -14.86 0.25
C SER A 291 -5.17 -14.11 -0.99
N VAL A 292 -6.13 -13.21 -0.81
CA VAL A 292 -6.62 -12.33 -1.90
C VAL A 292 -5.54 -11.34 -2.33
N SER A 293 -4.83 -10.73 -1.38
CA SER A 293 -3.74 -9.79 -1.67
C SER A 293 -2.57 -10.47 -2.41
N LEU A 294 -2.18 -11.68 -1.98
CA LEU A 294 -1.15 -12.47 -2.64
C LEU A 294 -1.55 -12.89 -4.06
N ALA A 295 -2.75 -13.44 -4.24
CA ALA A 295 -3.21 -13.85 -5.58
C ALA A 295 -3.35 -12.65 -6.54
N ASN A 296 -3.65 -11.46 -6.01
CA ASN A 296 -3.66 -10.20 -6.75
C ASN A 296 -2.25 -9.65 -7.09
N ALA A 297 -1.22 -10.10 -6.39
CA ALA A 297 0.19 -9.75 -6.62
C ALA A 297 0.90 -10.71 -7.60
N MET A 298 0.24 -11.80 -8.01
CA MET A 298 0.78 -12.76 -8.96
C MET A 298 0.71 -12.26 -10.40
N VAL A 299 1.86 -12.29 -11.09
CA VAL A 299 2.06 -11.91 -12.49
C VAL A 299 2.79 -13.01 -13.27
N PRO A 300 2.55 -13.17 -14.58
CA PRO A 300 3.18 -14.21 -15.36
C PRO A 300 4.58 -13.78 -15.81
N HIS A 301 5.55 -14.70 -15.72
CA HIS A 301 6.84 -14.62 -16.41
C HIS A 301 6.92 -15.67 -17.54
N SER A 302 8.05 -15.69 -18.26
CA SER A 302 8.25 -16.51 -19.47
C SER A 302 7.23 -16.19 -20.56
N LEU A 303 6.94 -14.90 -20.74
CA LEU A 303 6.19 -14.39 -21.88
C LEU A 303 7.12 -14.31 -23.11
N GLU A 304 6.56 -14.51 -24.30
CA GLU A 304 7.24 -14.19 -25.56
C GLU A 304 7.36 -12.66 -25.73
N GLU A 305 8.24 -12.19 -26.63
CA GLU A 305 8.56 -10.76 -26.80
C GLU A 305 7.33 -9.88 -27.18
N ASP A 306 6.31 -10.47 -27.80
CA ASP A 306 5.07 -9.82 -28.20
C ASP A 306 3.83 -10.20 -27.35
N GLU A 307 3.96 -11.05 -26.34
CA GLU A 307 2.86 -11.43 -25.45
C GLU A 307 2.55 -10.35 -24.39
N VAL A 308 1.28 -9.97 -24.28
CA VAL A 308 0.72 -9.13 -23.22
C VAL A 308 -0.31 -9.93 -22.42
N TYR A 309 -0.53 -9.54 -21.16
CA TYR A 309 -1.48 -10.23 -20.28
C TYR A 309 -2.47 -9.30 -19.58
N ILE A 310 -3.59 -9.88 -19.13
CA ILE A 310 -4.51 -9.28 -18.16
C ILE A 310 -4.66 -10.24 -16.98
N THR A 311 -4.22 -9.82 -15.80
CA THR A 311 -4.49 -10.47 -14.52
C THR A 311 -5.69 -9.80 -13.84
N PHE A 312 -6.56 -10.61 -13.25
CA PHE A 312 -7.80 -10.12 -12.65
C PHE A 312 -7.71 -10.06 -11.12
N ALA A 313 -8.04 -8.92 -10.53
CA ALA A 313 -7.96 -8.66 -9.10
C ALA A 313 -9.31 -8.84 -8.40
N TYR A 314 -9.26 -9.53 -7.27
CA TYR A 314 -10.39 -9.79 -6.38
C TYR A 314 -10.37 -8.87 -5.17
N SER A 315 -11.53 -8.63 -4.58
CA SER A 315 -11.66 -8.10 -3.22
C SER A 315 -12.25 -9.17 -2.30
N GLU A 316 -12.02 -9.03 -0.98
CA GLU A 316 -12.58 -9.94 0.03
C GLU A 316 -14.10 -10.07 -0.05
N THR A 317 -14.80 -9.00 -0.45
CA THR A 317 -16.25 -8.94 -0.61
C THR A 317 -16.75 -9.59 -1.90
N ASN A 318 -15.90 -9.66 -2.91
CA ASN A 318 -16.28 -10.09 -4.26
C ASN A 318 -15.90 -11.55 -4.51
N TYR A 319 -14.80 -12.04 -3.92
CA TYR A 319 -14.39 -13.43 -4.04
C TYR A 319 -15.42 -14.39 -3.41
N ILE A 320 -15.67 -15.52 -4.08
CA ILE A 320 -16.61 -16.55 -3.66
C ILE A 320 -15.82 -17.85 -3.47
N TYR A 321 -15.70 -18.29 -2.22
CA TYR A 321 -14.94 -19.47 -1.87
C TYR A 321 -15.38 -20.74 -2.63
N GLY A 322 -14.43 -21.53 -3.13
CA GLY A 322 -14.70 -22.79 -3.84
C GLY A 322 -15.37 -22.61 -5.21
N LYS A 323 -15.18 -21.47 -5.86
CA LYS A 323 -15.62 -21.20 -7.24
C LYS A 323 -14.42 -21.01 -8.16
N PRO A 324 -14.59 -21.28 -9.47
CA PRO A 324 -13.56 -20.98 -10.44
C PRO A 324 -13.20 -19.50 -10.50
N ILE A 325 -11.93 -19.23 -10.77
CA ILE A 325 -11.39 -17.88 -10.97
C ILE A 325 -11.53 -17.48 -12.44
N VAL A 326 -11.46 -16.18 -12.74
CA VAL A 326 -11.30 -15.70 -14.11
C VAL A 326 -9.84 -15.98 -14.48
N PRO A 327 -9.55 -16.84 -15.47
CA PRO A 327 -8.19 -17.19 -15.83
C PRO A 327 -7.44 -15.96 -16.36
N THR A 328 -6.12 -15.94 -16.20
CA THR A 328 -5.26 -14.91 -16.75
C THR A 328 -5.36 -14.95 -18.27
N TRP A 329 -5.72 -13.81 -18.88
CA TRP A 329 -5.71 -13.69 -20.34
C TRP A 329 -4.28 -13.37 -20.79
N ILE A 330 -3.81 -14.07 -21.82
CA ILE A 330 -2.52 -13.83 -22.49
C ILE A 330 -2.79 -13.82 -23.99
N GLY A 331 -2.24 -12.85 -24.71
CA GLY A 331 -2.40 -12.71 -26.15
C GLY A 331 -1.36 -11.79 -26.77
N GLU A 332 -1.26 -11.79 -28.10
CA GLU A 332 -0.31 -10.95 -28.84
C GLU A 332 -0.63 -9.46 -28.71
N THR A 333 0.39 -8.61 -28.65
CA THR A 333 0.28 -7.15 -28.52
C THR A 333 -0.61 -6.55 -29.61
N GLY A 334 -1.69 -5.89 -29.19
CA GLY A 334 -2.70 -5.29 -30.07
C GLY A 334 -3.92 -6.18 -30.32
N SER A 335 -3.92 -7.43 -29.85
CA SER A 335 -5.10 -8.32 -29.88
C SER A 335 -6.23 -7.78 -29.01
N SER A 336 -7.48 -8.05 -29.43
CA SER A 336 -8.67 -7.72 -28.65
C SER A 336 -8.83 -8.71 -27.49
N PHE A 337 -8.98 -8.20 -26.26
CA PHE A 337 -9.41 -9.03 -25.12
C PHE A 337 -10.83 -9.55 -25.36
N SER A 338 -11.07 -10.84 -25.11
CA SER A 338 -12.42 -11.43 -25.12
C SER A 338 -12.60 -12.45 -24.00
N LEU A 339 -13.77 -12.40 -23.36
CA LEU A 339 -14.21 -13.35 -22.35
C LEU A 339 -14.62 -14.70 -22.95
N GLU A 340 -15.03 -14.73 -24.23
CA GLU A 340 -15.42 -15.98 -24.91
C GLU A 340 -14.23 -16.92 -25.06
N TYR A 341 -13.03 -16.39 -25.32
CA TYR A 341 -11.76 -17.14 -25.35
C TYR A 341 -11.43 -17.82 -24.00
N LEU A 342 -11.81 -17.20 -22.88
CA LEU A 342 -11.62 -17.76 -21.54
C LEU A 342 -12.72 -18.76 -21.15
N ALA A 343 -13.85 -18.75 -21.85
CA ALA A 343 -15.04 -19.50 -21.46
C ALA A 343 -14.94 -21.02 -21.68
N ASP A 344 -14.07 -21.46 -22.60
CA ASP A 344 -13.70 -22.88 -22.75
C ASP A 344 -12.96 -23.43 -21.52
N ARG A 345 -12.32 -22.56 -20.72
CA ARG A 345 -11.70 -22.93 -19.44
C ARG A 345 -12.72 -22.90 -18.31
N GLU A 346 -13.57 -21.88 -18.27
CA GLU A 346 -14.52 -21.67 -17.17
C GLU A 346 -15.94 -21.32 -17.66
N GLY A 347 -16.83 -22.30 -17.63
CA GLY A 347 -18.14 -22.25 -18.29
C GLY A 347 -19.15 -21.22 -17.73
N PHE A 348 -18.83 -20.49 -16.66
CA PHE A 348 -19.64 -19.33 -16.24
C PHE A 348 -19.34 -18.06 -17.05
N LEU A 349 -18.16 -17.97 -17.67
CA LEU A 349 -17.74 -16.83 -18.49
C LEU A 349 -18.55 -16.73 -19.79
N SER A 350 -19.02 -17.87 -20.33
CA SER A 350 -19.98 -17.93 -21.45
C SER A 350 -21.29 -17.17 -21.18
N TYR A 351 -21.62 -16.91 -19.91
CA TYR A 351 -22.85 -16.26 -19.47
C TYR A 351 -22.54 -14.94 -18.75
N SER A 352 -21.43 -14.27 -19.10
CA SER A 352 -21.03 -13.00 -18.49
C SER A 352 -21.83 -11.78 -18.99
N ASN A 353 -22.67 -11.93 -20.03
CA ASN A 353 -23.43 -10.81 -20.60
C ASN A 353 -24.65 -10.43 -19.74
N TYR A 354 -24.44 -9.49 -18.82
CA TYR A 354 -25.48 -8.98 -17.91
C TYR A 354 -26.69 -8.31 -18.60
N ASN A 355 -26.64 -8.05 -19.92
CA ASN A 355 -27.78 -7.55 -20.69
C ASN A 355 -28.68 -8.65 -21.25
N LEU A 356 -28.25 -9.92 -21.20
CA LEU A 356 -29.02 -11.07 -21.67
C LEU A 356 -29.72 -11.78 -20.50
N GLU A 357 -31.06 -11.81 -20.53
CA GLU A 357 -31.84 -12.46 -19.47
C GLU A 357 -31.59 -13.99 -19.39
N SER A 358 -31.18 -14.62 -20.50
CA SER A 358 -30.71 -16.02 -20.53
C SER A 358 -29.50 -16.26 -19.63
N ASP A 359 -28.57 -15.32 -19.65
CA ASP A 359 -27.26 -15.42 -19.02
C ASP A 359 -27.41 -15.10 -17.53
N LEU A 360 -28.21 -14.08 -17.20
CA LEU A 360 -28.66 -13.83 -15.84
C LEU A 360 -29.43 -15.03 -15.26
N ALA A 361 -30.32 -15.67 -16.03
CA ALA A 361 -31.02 -16.88 -15.59
C ALA A 361 -30.08 -18.05 -15.31
N TRP A 362 -29.07 -18.26 -16.17
CA TRP A 362 -28.08 -19.32 -15.99
C TRP A 362 -27.20 -19.05 -14.76
N ASN A 363 -26.71 -17.83 -14.57
CA ASN A 363 -25.92 -17.45 -13.40
C ASN A 363 -26.74 -17.48 -12.10
N TYR A 364 -28.04 -17.20 -12.17
CA TYR A 364 -28.94 -17.40 -11.04
C TYR A 364 -28.96 -18.86 -10.59
N ALA A 365 -29.12 -19.79 -11.53
CA ALA A 365 -29.18 -21.22 -11.23
C ALA A 365 -27.82 -21.83 -10.82
N ASN A 366 -26.71 -21.37 -11.41
CA ASN A 366 -25.41 -22.08 -11.34
C ASN A 366 -24.27 -21.28 -10.67
N ASN A 367 -24.35 -19.94 -10.66
CA ASN A 367 -23.29 -19.04 -10.20
C ASN A 367 -23.70 -18.20 -8.98
N ASN A 368 -24.35 -18.85 -8.00
CA ASN A 368 -24.72 -18.26 -6.70
C ASN A 368 -25.57 -16.96 -6.78
N ASN A 369 -26.34 -16.77 -7.86
CA ASN A 369 -27.08 -15.52 -8.13
C ASN A 369 -26.17 -14.30 -8.29
N LYS A 370 -25.02 -14.45 -8.98
CA LYS A 370 -24.11 -13.35 -9.30
C LYS A 370 -23.66 -13.43 -10.77
N VAL A 371 -23.53 -12.28 -11.44
CA VAL A 371 -22.96 -12.14 -12.79
C VAL A 371 -21.61 -11.43 -12.72
N LEU A 372 -20.68 -11.80 -13.60
CA LEU A 372 -19.36 -11.17 -13.67
C LEU A 372 -19.44 -9.74 -14.21
N ARG A 373 -18.69 -8.84 -13.60
CA ARG A 373 -18.45 -7.46 -14.04
C ARG A 373 -16.93 -7.23 -14.00
N LEU A 374 -16.37 -6.67 -15.08
CA LEU A 374 -14.94 -6.36 -15.19
C LEU A 374 -14.73 -4.86 -15.31
N TYR A 375 -13.73 -4.34 -14.62
CA TYR A 375 -13.34 -2.94 -14.68
C TYR A 375 -11.83 -2.78 -14.89
N LYS A 376 -11.43 -1.70 -15.57
CA LYS A 376 -10.05 -1.26 -15.71
C LYS A 376 -9.52 -0.71 -14.37
N PRO A 377 -8.20 -0.52 -14.19
CA PRO A 377 -7.66 0.26 -13.08
C PRO A 377 -8.29 1.66 -12.90
N SER A 378 -8.75 2.27 -14.00
CA SER A 378 -9.45 3.57 -14.03
C SER A 378 -10.90 3.54 -13.53
N GLY A 379 -11.46 2.36 -13.24
CA GLY A 379 -12.87 2.19 -12.83
C GLY A 379 -13.87 2.09 -13.99
N GLU A 380 -13.43 2.30 -15.23
CA GLU A 380 -14.27 2.08 -16.43
C GLU A 380 -14.55 0.58 -16.64
N THR A 381 -15.70 0.22 -17.20
CA THR A 381 -15.98 -1.17 -17.58
C THR A 381 -14.95 -1.66 -18.61
N LEU A 382 -14.34 -2.82 -18.36
CA LEU A 382 -13.47 -3.50 -19.32
C LEU A 382 -14.35 -4.29 -20.30
N THR A 383 -14.61 -3.69 -21.46
CA THR A 383 -15.22 -4.35 -22.63
C THR A 383 -14.14 -4.81 -23.61
N GLU A 384 -14.52 -5.57 -24.64
CA GLU A 384 -13.58 -6.07 -25.66
C GLU A 384 -12.85 -4.90 -26.35
N GLU A 385 -11.54 -4.78 -26.10
CA GLU A 385 -10.67 -3.72 -26.62
C GLU A 385 -9.25 -4.23 -26.87
N ASN A 386 -8.48 -3.51 -27.69
CA ASN A 386 -7.13 -3.92 -28.08
C ASN A 386 -6.11 -3.65 -26.96
N VAL A 387 -5.41 -4.70 -26.54
CA VAL A 387 -4.44 -4.67 -25.44
C VAL A 387 -3.04 -4.41 -26.00
N THR A 388 -2.54 -3.18 -25.92
CA THR A 388 -1.22 -2.81 -26.47
C THR A 388 -0.07 -2.85 -25.46
N ARG A 389 -0.36 -3.22 -24.21
CA ARG A 389 0.59 -3.44 -23.10
C ARG A 389 -0.12 -4.25 -22.02
N SER A 390 0.63 -4.96 -21.18
CA SER A 390 0.05 -5.74 -20.08
C SER A 390 -0.78 -4.87 -19.13
N ILE A 391 -1.95 -5.38 -18.74
CA ILE A 391 -2.85 -4.78 -17.76
C ILE A 391 -2.71 -5.60 -16.48
N ASN A 392 -1.75 -5.21 -15.66
CA ASN A 392 -1.34 -5.96 -14.46
C ASN A 392 -2.44 -6.06 -13.37
N LYS A 393 -3.60 -5.41 -13.55
CA LYS A 393 -4.70 -5.41 -12.57
C LYS A 393 -6.06 -4.96 -13.16
N ALA A 394 -6.86 -5.85 -13.73
CA ALA A 394 -8.28 -5.58 -14.01
C ALA A 394 -9.15 -5.96 -12.80
N GLN A 395 -10.02 -5.08 -12.30
CA GLN A 395 -10.85 -5.37 -11.13
C GLN A 395 -12.06 -6.26 -11.49
N ILE A 396 -12.35 -7.26 -10.64
CA ILE A 396 -13.57 -8.07 -10.70
C ILE A 396 -14.60 -7.57 -9.69
N ASP A 397 -15.84 -7.45 -10.15
CA ASP A 397 -17.02 -7.48 -9.30
C ASP A 397 -17.97 -8.62 -9.72
N PHE A 398 -18.74 -9.10 -8.74
CA PHE A 398 -19.75 -10.13 -8.95
C PHE A 398 -21.11 -9.60 -8.50
N GLU A 399 -21.74 -8.83 -9.39
CA GLU A 399 -23.00 -8.14 -9.13
C GLU A 399 -24.14 -9.14 -8.93
N LYS A 400 -24.96 -8.89 -7.90
CA LYS A 400 -26.00 -9.81 -7.48
C LYS A 400 -27.22 -9.74 -8.41
N ILE A 401 -27.68 -10.92 -8.85
CA ILE A 401 -28.87 -11.11 -9.67
C ILE A 401 -30.07 -11.34 -8.77
N PHE A 402 -31.17 -10.66 -9.09
CA PHE A 402 -32.46 -10.79 -8.42
C PHE A 402 -33.46 -11.48 -9.35
N ASN A 403 -34.31 -12.35 -8.78
CA ASN A 403 -35.45 -12.92 -9.47
C ASN A 403 -36.71 -12.17 -9.01
N VAL A 404 -37.26 -11.35 -9.90
CA VAL A 404 -38.32 -10.39 -9.59
C VAL A 404 -39.59 -10.73 -10.36
N ARG A 405 -40.65 -11.11 -9.65
CA ARG A 405 -41.99 -11.30 -10.22
C ARG A 405 -42.79 -10.01 -10.12
N MET A 406 -43.05 -9.42 -11.27
CA MET A 406 -44.03 -8.34 -11.43
C MET A 406 -45.45 -8.89 -11.35
N LEU A 407 -46.24 -8.35 -10.42
CA LEU A 407 -47.66 -8.67 -10.29
C LEU A 407 -48.53 -7.48 -10.68
N THR A 408 -49.77 -7.75 -11.05
CA THR A 408 -50.79 -6.71 -11.24
C THR A 408 -51.02 -5.93 -9.95
N GLY A 409 -51.28 -4.64 -10.09
CA GLY A 409 -51.53 -3.74 -8.96
C GLY A 409 -52.89 -3.96 -8.31
N ASN A 410 -53.24 -3.08 -7.38
CA ASN A 410 -54.54 -3.07 -6.70
C ASN A 410 -55.73 -2.57 -7.56
N ASP A 411 -55.51 -2.19 -8.81
CA ASP A 411 -56.53 -1.74 -9.76
C ASP A 411 -56.72 -2.78 -10.87
N ASN A 412 -57.87 -3.47 -10.87
CA ASN A 412 -58.11 -4.58 -11.79
C ASN A 412 -58.43 -4.16 -13.23
N LYS A 413 -58.49 -2.85 -13.50
CA LYS A 413 -58.67 -2.28 -14.85
C LYS A 413 -57.38 -1.77 -15.48
N TYR A 414 -56.29 -1.76 -14.72
CA TYR A 414 -54.98 -1.29 -15.19
C TYR A 414 -53.99 -2.45 -15.33
N ASN A 415 -53.59 -2.73 -16.56
CA ASN A 415 -52.53 -3.69 -16.86
C ASN A 415 -51.17 -2.98 -16.87
N ILE A 416 -50.14 -3.64 -16.34
CA ILE A 416 -48.74 -3.21 -16.50
C ILE A 416 -48.30 -3.37 -17.97
N PRO A 417 -47.27 -2.62 -18.43
CA PRO A 417 -46.68 -2.82 -19.75
C PRO A 417 -46.24 -4.27 -19.97
N SER A 418 -46.42 -4.80 -21.19
CA SER A 418 -46.03 -6.17 -21.52
C SER A 418 -44.51 -6.41 -21.46
N SER A 419 -43.70 -5.37 -21.63
CA SER A 419 -42.24 -5.38 -21.42
C SER A 419 -41.84 -5.63 -19.97
N TRP A 420 -42.75 -5.45 -19.01
CA TRP A 420 -42.55 -5.70 -17.59
C TRP A 420 -43.15 -7.05 -17.14
N ALA A 421 -43.78 -7.80 -18.05
CA ALA A 421 -44.32 -9.10 -17.73
C ALA A 421 -43.20 -10.08 -17.36
N SER A 422 -43.46 -10.95 -16.37
CA SER A 422 -42.49 -11.95 -15.95
C SER A 422 -42.35 -13.04 -17.02
N VAL A 423 -41.14 -13.26 -17.54
CA VAL A 423 -40.88 -14.14 -18.70
C VAL A 423 -39.99 -15.35 -18.41
N GLY A 424 -39.27 -15.40 -17.28
CA GLY A 424 -38.35 -16.48 -16.94
C GLY A 424 -39.01 -17.74 -16.35
N SER A 425 -38.28 -18.85 -16.38
CA SER A 425 -38.72 -20.22 -16.03
C SER A 425 -39.30 -20.41 -14.62
N TYR A 426 -39.06 -19.48 -13.70
CA TYR A 426 -39.59 -19.48 -12.33
C TYR A 426 -40.75 -18.47 -12.15
N ASN A 427 -41.40 -18.07 -13.25
CA ASN A 427 -42.45 -17.05 -13.29
C ASN A 427 -41.96 -15.68 -12.76
N GLY A 428 -40.72 -15.30 -13.05
CA GLY A 428 -40.09 -14.05 -12.64
C GLY A 428 -39.06 -13.61 -13.67
N ARG A 429 -38.62 -12.36 -13.61
CA ARG A 429 -37.56 -11.81 -14.47
C ARG A 429 -36.23 -11.83 -13.73
N TYR A 430 -35.16 -12.20 -14.42
CA TYR A 430 -33.80 -12.09 -13.88
C TYR A 430 -33.19 -10.75 -14.22
N MET A 431 -32.69 -10.03 -13.22
CA MET A 431 -32.18 -8.68 -13.40
C MET A 431 -31.17 -8.28 -12.32
N ILE A 432 -30.25 -7.38 -12.66
CA ILE A 432 -29.31 -6.75 -11.73
C ILE A 432 -29.88 -5.44 -11.14
N GLU A 433 -29.14 -4.75 -10.27
CA GLU A 433 -29.63 -3.57 -9.54
C GLU A 433 -29.98 -2.42 -10.48
N SER A 434 -29.12 -2.10 -11.44
CA SER A 434 -29.31 -1.03 -12.43
C SER A 434 -30.59 -1.23 -13.25
N GLN A 435 -30.79 -2.43 -13.79
CA GLN A 435 -32.00 -2.81 -14.53
C GLN A 435 -33.27 -2.74 -13.64
N PHE A 436 -33.15 -3.02 -12.34
CA PHE A 436 -34.27 -2.88 -11.41
C PHE A 436 -34.59 -1.40 -11.15
N GLN A 437 -33.57 -0.57 -10.95
CA GLN A 437 -33.68 0.87 -10.79
C GLN A 437 -34.40 1.52 -11.98
N GLU A 438 -34.08 1.10 -13.21
CA GLU A 438 -34.76 1.54 -14.43
C GLU A 438 -36.27 1.26 -14.37
N ILE A 439 -36.69 0.02 -14.08
CA ILE A 439 -38.13 -0.32 -14.04
C ILE A 439 -38.86 0.33 -12.85
N TYR A 440 -38.17 0.54 -11.72
CA TYR A 440 -38.75 1.31 -10.62
C TYR A 440 -39.01 2.77 -11.03
N ASN A 441 -38.04 3.39 -11.70
CA ASN A 441 -38.07 4.80 -12.10
C ASN A 441 -39.04 5.07 -13.27
N ASP A 442 -39.19 4.13 -14.20
CA ASP A 442 -40.12 4.20 -15.35
C ASP A 442 -41.60 3.99 -14.97
N LEU A 443 -41.99 4.37 -13.75
CA LEU A 443 -43.36 4.29 -13.25
C LEU A 443 -44.33 5.04 -14.19
N PRO A 444 -45.28 4.35 -14.86
CA PRO A 444 -46.17 5.00 -15.81
C PRO A 444 -47.04 6.06 -15.11
N SER A 445 -47.07 7.30 -15.60
CA SER A 445 -47.90 8.33 -14.99
C SER A 445 -49.39 8.11 -15.33
N ARG A 446 -50.28 8.14 -14.33
CA ARG A 446 -51.75 8.11 -14.52
C ARG A 446 -52.37 9.41 -14.00
N ASN A 447 -53.01 10.18 -14.89
CA ASN A 447 -53.67 11.43 -14.53
C ASN A 447 -54.79 11.18 -13.50
N GLY A 448 -54.78 11.91 -12.38
CA GLY A 448 -55.72 11.68 -11.27
C GLY A 448 -55.30 10.61 -10.24
N PHE A 449 -54.13 9.99 -10.40
CA PHE A 449 -53.63 8.97 -9.47
C PHE A 449 -52.26 9.35 -8.88
N SER A 450 -51.95 8.73 -7.74
CA SER A 450 -50.60 8.60 -7.18
C SER A 450 -50.24 7.11 -7.13
N VAL A 451 -48.96 6.77 -7.15
CA VAL A 451 -48.46 5.39 -7.18
C VAL A 451 -47.28 5.21 -6.24
N SER A 452 -47.24 4.06 -5.57
CA SER A 452 -46.08 3.56 -4.83
C SER A 452 -45.83 2.10 -5.21
N TRP A 453 -44.67 1.56 -4.89
CA TRP A 453 -44.39 0.13 -5.04
C TRP A 453 -44.55 -0.61 -3.70
N ALA A 454 -45.00 -1.86 -3.77
CA ALA A 454 -45.05 -2.74 -2.61
C ALA A 454 -44.44 -4.11 -2.94
N PHE A 455 -43.74 -4.72 -1.98
CA PHE A 455 -42.93 -5.92 -2.16
C PHE A 455 -43.18 -7.01 -1.11
N VAL A 456 -42.77 -8.24 -1.42
CA VAL A 456 -42.57 -9.33 -0.45
C VAL A 456 -41.51 -10.32 -0.93
N SER A 457 -40.78 -10.95 -0.01
CA SER A 457 -39.62 -11.83 -0.29
C SER A 457 -39.93 -13.33 -0.33
N SER A 458 -41.19 -13.76 -0.17
CA SER A 458 -41.58 -15.17 -0.17
C SER A 458 -42.88 -15.46 -0.93
N THR A 459 -42.90 -16.58 -1.65
CA THR A 459 -44.10 -17.08 -2.32
C THR A 459 -45.11 -17.58 -1.30
N GLY A 460 -46.21 -16.84 -1.11
CA GLY A 460 -47.34 -17.23 -0.27
C GLY A 460 -47.66 -16.29 0.88
N SER A 461 -46.81 -15.30 1.17
CA SER A 461 -47.19 -14.22 2.08
C SER A 461 -48.27 -13.34 1.45
N SER A 462 -49.34 -13.07 2.21
CA SER A 462 -50.39 -12.12 1.84
C SER A 462 -50.05 -10.66 2.15
N THR A 463 -49.02 -10.43 2.98
CA THR A 463 -48.65 -9.10 3.49
C THR A 463 -47.50 -8.53 2.66
N TYR A 464 -47.74 -7.37 2.05
CA TYR A 464 -46.77 -6.64 1.23
C TYR A 464 -46.30 -5.40 2.00
N SER A 465 -44.98 -5.19 2.05
CA SER A 465 -44.37 -3.98 2.60
C SER A 465 -44.30 -2.90 1.52
N GLN A 466 -44.49 -1.63 1.88
CA GLN A 466 -44.26 -0.51 0.95
C GLN A 466 -42.76 -0.29 0.74
N ILE A 467 -42.36 -0.02 -0.50
CA ILE A 467 -41.00 0.44 -0.81
C ILE A 467 -40.91 1.93 -0.47
N GLN A 468 -40.09 2.27 0.52
CA GLN A 468 -39.90 3.66 0.99
C GLN A 468 -39.06 4.49 0.01
N SER A 469 -37.94 3.94 -0.44
CA SER A 469 -37.09 4.46 -1.53
C SER A 469 -36.45 3.29 -2.26
N VAL A 470 -35.84 3.54 -3.43
CA VAL A 470 -35.15 2.49 -4.17
C VAL A 470 -33.91 2.00 -3.43
N ASP A 471 -33.12 2.89 -2.86
CA ASP A 471 -31.88 2.54 -2.16
C ASP A 471 -32.14 1.63 -0.95
N VAL A 472 -33.21 1.91 -0.20
CA VAL A 472 -33.64 1.08 0.94
C VAL A 472 -34.10 -0.30 0.47
N PHE A 473 -34.83 -0.38 -0.64
CA PHE A 473 -35.28 -1.66 -1.18
C PHE A 473 -34.16 -2.45 -1.87
N SER A 474 -33.25 -1.80 -2.58
CA SER A 474 -32.06 -2.42 -3.14
C SER A 474 -31.17 -2.99 -2.03
N SER A 475 -30.93 -2.22 -0.97
CA SER A 475 -30.21 -2.69 0.23
C SER A 475 -30.90 -3.92 0.86
N PHE A 476 -32.23 -3.91 0.95
CA PHE A 476 -33.02 -5.07 1.38
C PHE A 476 -32.85 -6.28 0.45
N MET A 477 -32.87 -6.09 -0.88
CA MET A 477 -32.63 -7.18 -1.84
C MET A 477 -31.19 -7.72 -1.76
N LYS A 478 -30.19 -6.85 -1.60
CA LYS A 478 -28.77 -7.21 -1.39
C LYS A 478 -28.57 -8.06 -0.13
N SER A 479 -29.21 -7.70 0.99
CA SER A 479 -29.17 -8.48 2.24
C SER A 479 -29.99 -9.78 2.23
N SER A 480 -30.99 -9.91 1.34
CA SER A 480 -31.91 -11.04 1.32
C SER A 480 -31.38 -12.26 0.55
N ALA A 481 -31.52 -13.46 1.11
CA ALA A 481 -30.98 -14.71 0.53
C ALA A 481 -31.82 -15.26 -0.65
N GLY A 482 -31.44 -14.90 -1.88
CA GLY A 482 -31.73 -15.63 -3.13
C GLY A 482 -33.19 -16.01 -3.42
N SER A 483 -34.15 -15.34 -2.80
CA SER A 483 -35.57 -15.70 -2.86
C SER A 483 -36.31 -14.87 -3.90
N LEU A 484 -37.37 -15.42 -4.49
CA LEU A 484 -38.22 -14.70 -5.43
C LEU A 484 -38.85 -13.47 -4.75
N PHE A 485 -38.52 -12.27 -5.23
CA PHE A 485 -39.20 -11.05 -4.82
C PHE A 485 -40.46 -10.87 -5.65
N GLN A 486 -41.60 -10.68 -5.00
CA GLN A 486 -42.84 -10.29 -5.67
C GLN A 486 -43.07 -8.81 -5.44
N ILE A 487 -43.20 -8.03 -6.51
CA ILE A 487 -43.46 -6.59 -6.44
C ILE A 487 -44.70 -6.21 -7.25
N LYS A 488 -45.41 -5.18 -6.80
CA LYS A 488 -46.60 -4.65 -7.48
C LYS A 488 -46.77 -3.14 -7.26
N PRO A 489 -47.30 -2.40 -8.24
CA PRO A 489 -47.69 -1.02 -8.03
C PRO A 489 -48.97 -0.94 -7.18
N THR A 490 -48.96 -0.04 -6.20
CA THR A 490 -50.12 0.32 -5.38
C THR A 490 -50.60 1.70 -5.83
N TRP A 491 -51.72 1.73 -6.54
CA TRP A 491 -52.35 2.95 -7.01
C TRP A 491 -53.29 3.52 -5.95
N THR A 492 -53.32 4.84 -5.85
CA THR A 492 -54.33 5.58 -5.08
C THR A 492 -54.93 6.66 -5.96
N VAL A 493 -56.25 6.84 -5.90
CA VAL A 493 -56.92 7.94 -6.61
C VAL A 493 -56.72 9.22 -5.79
N LYS A 494 -56.17 10.26 -6.40
CA LYS A 494 -56.00 11.56 -5.75
C LYS A 494 -57.39 12.10 -5.35
N ALA A 495 -57.51 12.55 -4.10
CA ALA A 495 -58.75 13.15 -3.62
C ALA A 495 -59.04 14.47 -4.38
N PRO A 496 -60.32 14.78 -4.68
CA PRO A 496 -60.68 16.10 -5.15
C PRO A 496 -60.49 17.13 -4.02
N SER A 497 -60.31 18.40 -4.36
CA SER A 497 -60.26 19.51 -3.40
C SER A 497 -61.57 20.29 -3.43
N ILE A 498 -62.14 20.64 -2.27
CA ILE A 498 -63.36 21.46 -2.16
C ILE A 498 -62.96 22.90 -1.80
N SER A 499 -62.99 23.80 -2.78
CA SER A 499 -62.72 25.22 -2.56
C SER A 499 -63.86 25.89 -1.80
N GLU A 500 -65.12 25.60 -2.16
CA GLU A 500 -66.29 26.29 -1.60
C GLU A 500 -67.49 25.35 -1.37
N VAL A 501 -68.27 25.62 -0.32
CA VAL A 501 -69.66 25.16 -0.16
C VAL A 501 -70.47 26.39 0.24
N SER A 502 -71.54 26.70 -0.50
CA SER A 502 -72.34 27.91 -0.31
C SER A 502 -73.82 27.64 -0.53
N SER A 503 -74.66 28.36 0.22
CA SER A 503 -76.12 28.38 0.02
C SER A 503 -76.60 29.58 -0.79
N GLY A 504 -75.69 30.49 -1.16
CA GLY A 504 -76.01 31.77 -1.81
C GLY A 504 -76.76 32.78 -0.93
N ARG A 505 -77.01 32.48 0.35
CA ARG A 505 -77.67 33.39 1.32
C ARG A 505 -76.69 33.85 2.42
N PRO A 506 -76.76 35.14 2.86
CA PRO A 506 -76.06 35.60 4.06
C PRO A 506 -76.38 34.71 5.27
N ASN A 507 -75.35 34.39 6.05
CA ASN A 507 -75.41 33.54 7.25
C ASN A 507 -76.05 32.15 7.03
N ASN A 508 -76.22 31.69 5.78
CA ASN A 508 -76.95 30.47 5.42
C ASN A 508 -78.34 30.37 6.07
N SER A 509 -79.01 31.51 6.23
CA SER A 509 -80.27 31.63 6.96
C SER A 509 -81.48 31.66 6.02
N PHE A 510 -82.52 30.94 6.42
CA PHE A 510 -83.78 30.74 5.70
C PHE A 510 -84.96 30.81 6.66
N THR A 511 -86.16 31.04 6.16
CA THR A 511 -87.41 31.01 6.94
C THR A 511 -88.23 29.76 6.61
N TYR A 512 -88.95 29.21 7.60
CA TYR A 512 -89.85 28.08 7.42
C TYR A 512 -90.83 28.31 6.25
N GLY A 513 -90.74 27.46 5.23
CA GLY A 513 -91.47 27.56 3.96
C GLY A 513 -90.63 27.89 2.73
N GLU A 514 -89.38 28.36 2.89
CA GLU A 514 -88.46 28.57 1.77
C GLU A 514 -87.82 27.24 1.26
N ASN A 515 -87.46 27.22 -0.03
CA ASN A 515 -86.61 26.17 -0.61
C ASN A 515 -85.13 26.53 -0.41
N ILE A 516 -84.32 25.55 -0.02
CA ILE A 516 -82.88 25.73 0.23
C ILE A 516 -82.10 25.05 -0.89
N SER A 517 -81.22 25.79 -1.56
CA SER A 517 -80.25 25.24 -2.50
C SER A 517 -78.84 25.36 -1.95
N ILE A 518 -78.03 24.32 -2.14
CA ILE A 518 -76.63 24.27 -1.72
C ILE A 518 -75.80 23.90 -2.94
N SER A 519 -74.75 24.66 -3.20
CA SER A 519 -73.78 24.40 -4.25
C SER A 519 -72.38 24.23 -3.67
N THR A 520 -71.55 23.40 -4.31
CA THR A 520 -70.12 23.28 -4.00
C THR A 520 -69.29 23.35 -5.28
N LEU A 521 -68.11 23.93 -5.16
CA LEU A 521 -67.08 23.88 -6.18
C LEU A 521 -65.96 22.95 -5.69
N ALA A 522 -65.76 21.85 -6.42
CA ALA A 522 -64.65 20.94 -6.19
C ALA A 522 -63.90 20.64 -7.50
N THR A 523 -62.59 20.45 -7.40
CA THR A 523 -61.71 20.17 -8.55
C THR A 523 -60.96 18.86 -8.37
N SER A 524 -60.67 18.18 -9.48
CA SER A 524 -59.92 16.93 -9.54
C SER A 524 -58.95 16.95 -10.73
N GLN A 525 -57.90 16.13 -10.67
CA GLN A 525 -56.98 15.93 -11.80
C GLN A 525 -57.58 14.95 -12.83
N GLY A 526 -58.62 15.40 -13.55
CA GLY A 526 -59.16 14.69 -14.72
C GLY A 526 -60.13 13.54 -14.47
N LEU A 527 -60.58 13.31 -13.22
CA LEU A 527 -61.54 12.25 -12.88
C LEU A 527 -62.90 12.83 -12.42
N PRO A 528 -64.04 12.27 -12.88
CA PRO A 528 -65.36 12.75 -12.44
C PRO A 528 -65.55 12.62 -10.92
N ILE A 529 -66.20 13.63 -10.35
CA ILE A 529 -66.46 13.77 -8.92
C ILE A 529 -67.92 13.40 -8.64
N LYS A 530 -68.16 12.68 -7.54
CA LYS A 530 -69.50 12.46 -6.97
C LYS A 530 -69.63 13.13 -5.61
N TYR A 531 -70.85 13.54 -5.29
CA TYR A 531 -71.16 14.31 -4.10
C TYR A 531 -72.32 13.71 -3.32
N LYS A 532 -72.24 13.76 -1.99
CA LYS A 532 -73.36 13.51 -1.07
C LYS A 532 -73.50 14.69 -0.11
N LEU A 533 -74.72 15.07 0.18
CA LEU A 533 -75.04 15.95 1.30
C LEU A 533 -75.49 15.09 2.47
N LYS A 534 -74.84 15.24 3.64
CA LYS A 534 -75.20 14.55 4.87
C LYS A 534 -75.66 15.50 5.96
N LYS A 535 -76.54 15.02 6.83
CA LYS A 535 -76.88 15.64 8.12
C LYS A 535 -76.85 14.57 9.21
N SER A 536 -76.17 14.85 10.33
CA SER A 536 -76.00 13.90 11.44
C SER A 536 -75.53 12.50 10.99
N GLY A 537 -74.65 12.44 9.99
CA GLY A 537 -74.14 11.20 9.38
C GLY A 537 -75.06 10.54 8.33
N LEU A 538 -76.35 10.87 8.29
CA LEU A 538 -77.31 10.33 7.32
C LEU A 538 -77.25 11.10 5.99
N THR A 539 -77.36 10.39 4.86
CA THR A 539 -77.40 11.02 3.52
C THR A 539 -78.78 11.62 3.28
N VAL A 540 -78.84 12.91 2.97
CA VAL A 540 -80.09 13.65 2.71
C VAL A 540 -80.29 13.99 1.23
N ALA A 541 -79.21 14.06 0.44
CA ALA A 541 -79.26 14.21 -1.02
C ALA A 541 -77.96 13.71 -1.68
N GLU A 542 -78.02 13.35 -2.95
CA GLU A 542 -76.85 12.98 -3.78
C GLU A 542 -76.78 13.85 -5.03
N SER A 543 -75.58 14.07 -5.56
CA SER A 543 -75.37 14.92 -6.74
C SER A 543 -74.13 14.51 -7.53
N THR A 544 -74.14 14.76 -8.84
CA THR A 544 -73.00 14.57 -9.75
C THR A 544 -72.38 15.87 -10.23
N ASN A 545 -72.99 17.03 -9.93
CA ASN A 545 -72.51 18.35 -10.33
C ASN A 545 -72.26 19.30 -9.15
N GLY A 546 -72.36 18.81 -7.91
CA GLY A 546 -72.13 19.59 -6.70
C GLY A 546 -73.32 20.46 -6.26
N THR A 547 -74.50 20.31 -6.86
CA THR A 547 -75.71 21.05 -6.47
C THR A 547 -76.76 20.16 -5.80
N PHE A 548 -77.41 20.68 -4.76
CA PHE A 548 -78.45 20.02 -3.98
C PHE A 548 -79.64 20.95 -3.76
N LEU A 549 -80.85 20.38 -3.66
CA LEU A 549 -82.09 21.09 -3.38
C LEU A 549 -82.83 20.41 -2.21
N LEU A 550 -83.26 21.20 -1.24
CA LEU A 550 -83.97 20.79 -0.04
C LEU A 550 -85.29 21.57 0.05
N GLN A 551 -86.41 20.87 0.21
CA GLN A 551 -87.76 21.45 0.24
C GLN A 551 -88.46 21.11 1.55
N THR A 552 -89.40 21.95 2.01
CA THR A 552 -90.24 21.74 3.20
C THR A 552 -89.46 21.43 4.50
N TYR A 553 -88.31 22.08 4.70
CA TYR A 553 -87.47 21.89 5.89
C TYR A 553 -88.03 22.62 7.12
N LEU A 554 -88.02 21.94 8.27
CA LEU A 554 -88.49 22.46 9.57
C LEU A 554 -87.38 23.23 10.32
N PRO A 555 -87.72 24.16 11.24
CA PRO A 555 -86.75 24.83 12.10
C PRO A 555 -85.91 23.87 12.97
N SER A 556 -86.52 22.80 13.48
CA SER A 556 -85.86 21.68 14.17
C SER A 556 -84.86 20.92 13.28
N GLN A 557 -84.92 21.13 11.96
CA GLN A 557 -83.97 20.60 11.00
C GLN A 557 -82.85 21.59 10.63
N SER A 558 -82.65 22.67 11.39
CA SER A 558 -81.40 23.48 11.36
C SER A 558 -80.16 22.69 11.80
N GLY A 559 -78.97 23.23 11.55
CA GLY A 559 -77.68 22.72 12.05
C GLY A 559 -76.66 22.41 10.94
N VAL A 560 -75.60 21.70 11.30
CA VAL A 560 -74.47 21.42 10.40
C VAL A 560 -74.81 20.31 9.39
N TYR A 561 -74.64 20.63 8.12
CA TYR A 561 -74.61 19.70 7.00
C TYR A 561 -73.18 19.54 6.52
N THR A 562 -72.86 18.37 5.98
CA THR A 562 -71.54 18.08 5.43
C THR A 562 -71.68 17.62 3.99
N VAL A 563 -71.04 18.34 3.08
CA VAL A 563 -70.83 17.88 1.71
C VAL A 563 -69.64 16.93 1.72
N GLU A 564 -69.88 15.70 1.29
CA GLU A 564 -68.86 14.71 0.98
C GLU A 564 -68.60 14.72 -0.52
N ALA A 565 -67.34 14.77 -0.95
CA ALA A 565 -66.94 14.64 -2.35
C ALA A 565 -65.84 13.58 -2.50
N TRP A 566 -65.91 12.78 -3.57
CA TRP A 566 -64.85 11.84 -3.93
C TRP A 566 -64.80 11.63 -5.45
N SER A 567 -63.63 11.26 -5.97
CA SER A 567 -63.46 10.89 -7.38
C SER A 567 -63.64 9.38 -7.55
N GLU A 568 -64.47 8.98 -8.50
CA GLU A 568 -64.58 7.59 -8.96
C GLU A 568 -64.90 7.54 -10.46
N ASN A 569 -64.22 6.67 -11.21
CA ASN A 569 -64.57 6.38 -12.59
C ASN A 569 -64.47 4.87 -12.82
N SER A 570 -65.61 4.19 -12.65
CA SER A 570 -65.72 2.73 -12.78
C SER A 570 -65.39 2.20 -14.18
N SER A 571 -65.28 3.05 -15.21
CA SER A 571 -64.82 2.66 -16.54
C SER A 571 -63.28 2.62 -16.63
N LEU A 572 -62.58 3.53 -15.93
CA LEU A 572 -61.11 3.68 -15.97
C LEU A 572 -60.36 2.96 -14.84
N SER A 573 -61.02 2.66 -13.72
CA SER A 573 -60.38 2.13 -12.51
C SER A 573 -61.40 1.43 -11.61
N SER A 574 -60.97 0.41 -10.84
CA SER A 574 -61.78 -0.15 -9.75
C SER A 574 -61.69 0.63 -8.44
N LEU A 575 -60.79 1.61 -8.35
CA LEU A 575 -60.48 2.39 -7.15
C LEU A 575 -61.36 3.65 -7.02
N LYS A 576 -61.48 4.13 -5.78
CA LYS A 576 -62.13 5.40 -5.40
C LYS A 576 -61.14 6.25 -4.62
N SER A 577 -61.27 7.57 -4.68
CA SER A 577 -60.47 8.44 -3.80
C SER A 577 -60.94 8.35 -2.35
N GLN A 578 -60.11 8.85 -1.44
CA GLN A 578 -60.59 9.25 -0.12
C GLN A 578 -61.75 10.26 -0.28
N VAL A 579 -62.72 10.17 0.62
CA VAL A 579 -63.81 11.15 0.74
C VAL A 579 -63.26 12.39 1.43
N VAL A 580 -63.33 13.54 0.77
CA VAL A 580 -63.11 14.85 1.39
C VAL A 580 -64.44 15.44 1.85
N THR A 581 -64.41 16.20 2.92
CA THR A 581 -65.62 16.76 3.54
C THR A 581 -65.47 18.26 3.73
N LYS A 582 -66.58 18.99 3.53
CA LYS A 582 -66.67 20.41 3.90
C LYS A 582 -68.06 20.72 4.42
N SER A 583 -68.13 21.38 5.56
CA SER A 583 -69.39 21.60 6.28
C SER A 583 -69.98 22.98 6.02
N ILE A 584 -71.30 23.04 6.06
CA ILE A 584 -72.10 24.26 5.98
C ILE A 584 -73.19 24.19 7.06
N ASN A 585 -73.23 25.19 7.94
CA ASN A 585 -74.27 25.30 8.96
C ASN A 585 -75.48 26.01 8.34
N LEU A 586 -76.66 25.39 8.36
CA LEU A 586 -77.91 25.97 7.86
C LEU A 586 -78.81 26.37 9.03
N VAL A 587 -79.39 27.57 8.96
CA VAL A 587 -80.31 28.07 10.01
C VAL A 587 -81.69 28.30 9.39
N VAL A 588 -82.64 27.43 9.72
CA VAL A 588 -84.04 27.58 9.35
C VAL A 588 -84.79 28.20 10.53
N ASN A 589 -85.09 29.49 10.42
CA ASN A 589 -85.86 30.21 11.41
C ASN A 589 -87.35 29.87 11.30
N LYS A 590 -88.06 29.91 12.43
CA LYS A 590 -89.53 29.83 12.46
C LYS A 590 -90.13 30.98 11.64
N LYS A 591 -91.28 30.77 11.01
CA LYS A 591 -91.99 31.90 10.38
C LYS A 591 -92.64 32.75 11.49
N SER A 592 -92.37 34.05 11.49
CA SER A 592 -92.95 34.97 12.48
C SER A 592 -94.37 35.39 12.10
N LEU A 593 -95.25 35.57 13.10
CA LEU A 593 -96.67 35.92 12.96
C LEU A 593 -97.05 37.15 13.79
N GLN A 594 -97.80 38.08 13.20
CA GLN A 594 -98.29 39.31 13.84
C GLN A 594 -99.63 39.14 14.57
N PHE A 595 -99.78 39.90 15.66
CA PHE A 595 -100.95 39.98 16.52
C PHE A 595 -101.26 41.47 16.78
N ALA A 596 -102.47 41.83 17.18
CA ALA A 596 -102.89 43.22 17.35
C ALA A 596 -103.33 43.50 18.80
N TRP A 597 -102.62 44.41 19.48
CA TRP A 597 -102.92 44.84 20.86
C TRP A 597 -103.53 46.25 20.88
N THR A 598 -104.31 46.56 21.93
CA THR A 598 -104.83 47.91 22.22
C THR A 598 -104.33 48.34 23.60
N LEU A 599 -103.60 49.45 23.68
CA LEU A 599 -102.84 49.93 24.84
C LEU A 599 -103.46 51.23 25.43
N PRO A 600 -103.08 51.66 26.65
CA PRO A 600 -103.50 52.93 27.22
C PRO A 600 -102.62 54.10 26.75
N ASP A 601 -103.16 55.32 26.75
CA ASP A 601 -102.43 56.50 26.25
C ASP A 601 -101.36 57.06 27.21
N GLY A 602 -100.13 57.19 26.68
CA GLY A 602 -99.02 57.99 27.22
C GLY A 602 -97.94 57.15 27.91
N ASP A 603 -96.68 57.30 27.51
CA ASP A 603 -95.72 56.18 27.62
C ASP A 603 -94.49 56.48 28.49
N SER A 604 -94.44 57.64 29.16
CA SER A 604 -93.29 58.09 29.97
C SER A 604 -93.71 58.57 31.35
N TYR A 605 -92.78 58.58 32.29
CA TYR A 605 -92.91 59.15 33.63
C TYR A 605 -93.29 60.64 33.54
N ASP A 606 -94.60 60.89 33.66
CA ASP A 606 -95.24 62.21 33.69
C ASP A 606 -95.99 62.46 35.02
N GLY A 607 -96.15 61.42 35.85
CA GLY A 607 -96.85 61.42 37.13
C GLY A 607 -98.24 60.73 37.20
N ASN A 608 -98.74 60.00 36.18
CA ASN A 608 -100.16 59.55 36.07
C ASN A 608 -100.38 58.02 35.72
N SER A 609 -101.63 57.47 35.60
CA SER A 609 -102.00 55.99 35.65
C SER A 609 -102.81 55.33 34.46
N LYS A 610 -102.70 54.00 34.13
CA LYS A 610 -102.95 53.33 32.76
C LYS A 610 -103.37 51.76 32.66
N THR A 611 -103.98 51.17 31.54
CA THR A 611 -104.44 49.70 31.23
C THR A 611 -104.70 49.17 29.71
N LEU A 612 -104.85 47.83 29.32
CA LEU A 612 -104.78 47.21 27.89
C LEU A 612 -105.66 45.95 27.38
N THR A 613 -105.65 45.48 26.06
CA THR A 613 -106.28 44.21 25.40
C THR A 613 -105.66 43.62 24.03
N CYS A 614 -106.07 42.43 23.43
CA CYS A 614 -105.43 41.72 22.20
C CYS A 614 -106.26 40.85 21.15
N LEU A 615 -105.76 40.66 19.88
CA LEU A 615 -106.20 39.76 18.73
C LEU A 615 -105.04 39.23 17.77
N LEU A 616 -105.30 38.43 16.69
CA LEU A 616 -104.32 37.90 15.66
C LEU A 616 -104.43 38.59 14.27
N ASP A 617 -103.32 38.78 13.53
CA ASP A 617 -103.27 39.51 12.24
C ASP A 617 -102.17 39.02 11.23
N ASP A 618 -102.14 37.75 10.80
CA ASP A 618 -101.14 37.25 9.82
C ASP A 618 -101.55 35.99 9.03
N GLN A 619 -100.75 35.56 8.04
CA GLN A 619 -101.00 34.42 7.13
C GLN A 619 -100.06 33.21 7.36
N LEU A 620 -100.61 32.01 7.48
CA LEU A 620 -99.88 30.75 7.72
C LEU A 620 -99.25 30.15 6.44
N VAL A 621 -98.40 29.12 6.58
CA VAL A 621 -97.81 28.37 5.45
C VAL A 621 -98.73 27.20 5.09
N GLY A 622 -99.15 27.13 3.82
CA GLY A 622 -99.95 26.01 3.31
C GLY A 622 -101.32 25.90 4.00
N SER A 623 -101.55 24.79 4.69
CA SER A 623 -102.82 24.48 5.39
C SER A 623 -102.61 24.25 6.90
N ASP A 624 -101.64 24.92 7.51
CA ASP A 624 -101.43 24.91 8.96
C ASP A 624 -102.57 25.63 9.73
N ILE A 625 -102.69 25.35 11.03
CA ILE A 625 -103.70 25.90 11.95
C ILE A 625 -102.98 26.43 13.21
N LEU A 626 -103.43 27.55 13.80
CA LEU A 626 -102.80 28.26 14.92
C LEU A 626 -103.70 28.33 16.19
N ASP A 627 -103.10 28.38 17.38
CA ASP A 627 -103.76 28.23 18.69
C ASP A 627 -102.99 28.98 19.83
N PHE A 628 -103.64 29.89 20.62
CA PHE A 628 -102.97 30.85 21.54
C PHE A 628 -103.82 31.49 22.71
N SER A 629 -103.20 32.13 23.74
CA SER A 629 -103.86 32.79 24.93
C SER A 629 -103.02 33.89 25.66
N TYR A 630 -103.58 34.75 26.58
CA TYR A 630 -102.87 35.85 27.34
C TYR A 630 -103.45 36.31 28.74
N THR A 631 -102.83 37.29 29.47
CA THR A 631 -103.04 37.70 30.92
C THR A 631 -103.50 39.18 31.21
N PHE A 632 -103.96 39.54 32.44
CA PHE A 632 -104.59 40.87 32.78
C PHE A 632 -104.41 41.38 34.26
N PHE A 633 -104.54 42.70 34.54
CA PHE A 633 -104.41 43.36 35.89
C PHE A 633 -105.51 44.43 36.20
N ASP A 634 -106.00 44.52 37.45
CA ASP A 634 -107.28 45.20 37.77
C ASP A 634 -107.26 46.67 38.30
N THR A 635 -106.11 47.33 38.60
CA THR A 635 -106.13 48.69 39.25
C THR A 635 -105.20 49.78 38.70
N GLY A 636 -104.39 49.52 37.67
CA GLY A 636 -103.48 50.53 37.07
C GLY A 636 -102.22 50.87 37.90
N VAL A 637 -101.27 51.60 37.29
CA VAL A 637 -99.87 51.79 37.76
C VAL A 637 -99.29 53.15 37.32
N ILE A 638 -98.31 53.70 38.06
CA ILE A 638 -97.87 55.13 37.99
C ILE A 638 -96.34 55.37 37.89
N ASP A 639 -95.52 54.65 38.65
CA ASP A 639 -94.08 54.90 38.69
C ASP A 639 -93.36 54.41 37.43
N ALA A 640 -92.16 54.95 37.17
CA ALA A 640 -91.35 54.51 36.04
C ALA A 640 -90.97 53.02 36.18
N GLY A 641 -91.39 52.18 35.24
CA GLY A 641 -91.26 50.72 35.31
C GLY A 641 -92.05 49.98 34.24
N ASP A 642 -91.68 48.71 34.03
CA ASP A 642 -92.25 47.83 33.01
C ASP A 642 -93.42 46.99 33.55
N TYR A 643 -94.51 46.94 32.76
CA TYR A 643 -95.69 46.12 33.05
C TYR A 643 -96.08 45.28 31.84
N THR A 644 -96.19 43.96 32.02
CA THR A 644 -96.22 42.96 30.93
C THR A 644 -97.45 42.05 30.97
N SER A 645 -98.11 41.90 29.82
CA SER A 645 -99.05 40.80 29.51
C SER A 645 -98.51 40.02 28.30
N GLU A 646 -98.64 38.67 28.28
CA GLU A 646 -97.91 37.79 27.34
C GLU A 646 -98.82 36.80 26.60
N ILE A 647 -98.59 36.61 25.29
CA ILE A 647 -99.19 35.58 24.44
C ILE A 647 -98.41 34.27 24.53
N THR A 648 -99.10 33.15 24.74
CA THR A 648 -98.55 31.80 24.62
C THR A 648 -99.11 31.06 23.39
N LEU A 649 -98.25 30.48 22.55
CA LEU A 649 -98.62 29.57 21.44
C LEU A 649 -98.57 28.09 21.90
N SER A 650 -99.49 27.24 21.43
CA SER A 650 -99.47 25.81 21.75
C SER A 650 -98.44 25.00 20.92
N SER A 651 -98.07 23.81 21.42
CA SER A 651 -96.79 23.15 21.10
C SER A 651 -96.53 22.81 19.63
N SER A 652 -97.54 22.36 18.88
CA SER A 652 -97.40 22.03 17.45
C SER A 652 -97.30 23.28 16.56
N SER A 653 -97.89 24.40 16.99
CA SER A 653 -97.72 25.70 16.35
C SER A 653 -96.33 26.27 16.63
N ALA A 654 -95.88 26.16 17.88
CA ALA A 654 -94.64 26.74 18.36
C ALA A 654 -93.36 26.12 17.76
N GLU A 655 -93.40 24.94 17.13
CA GLU A 655 -92.23 24.38 16.42
C GLU A 655 -91.97 25.09 15.08
N LYS A 656 -93.05 25.46 14.36
CA LYS A 656 -93.02 26.03 13.00
C LYS A 656 -93.07 27.55 12.98
N TYR A 657 -93.84 28.12 13.90
CA TYR A 657 -94.14 29.54 13.98
C TYR A 657 -93.59 30.15 15.26
N SER A 658 -93.20 31.40 15.14
CA SER A 658 -92.95 32.29 16.27
C SER A 658 -94.01 33.38 16.23
N VAL A 659 -94.39 33.94 17.38
CA VAL A 659 -94.95 35.29 17.37
C VAL A 659 -93.83 36.24 16.90
N LYS A 660 -94.16 37.28 16.15
CA LYS A 660 -93.18 38.24 15.64
C LYS A 660 -92.76 39.18 16.75
N SER A 661 -91.45 39.42 16.86
CA SER A 661 -90.86 40.36 17.80
C SER A 661 -91.58 41.72 17.79
N GLY A 662 -92.09 42.11 18.96
CA GLY A 662 -92.91 43.31 19.16
C GLY A 662 -94.41 43.02 19.31
N TYR A 663 -94.82 41.75 19.30
CA TYR A 663 -96.23 41.34 19.39
C TYR A 663 -96.46 40.18 20.37
N GLU A 664 -95.41 39.57 20.92
CA GLU A 664 -95.47 38.52 21.96
C GLU A 664 -96.16 39.01 23.23
N THR A 665 -95.96 40.28 23.55
CA THR A 665 -96.36 40.88 24.82
C THR A 665 -96.96 42.24 24.56
N ALA A 666 -98.09 42.54 25.20
CA ALA A 666 -98.41 43.93 25.49
C ALA A 666 -97.64 44.32 26.75
N ASN A 667 -96.44 44.84 26.50
CA ASN A 667 -95.79 45.68 27.47
C ASN A 667 -96.38 47.08 27.34
N PHE A 668 -96.80 47.66 28.44
CA PHE A 668 -96.87 49.11 28.55
C PHE A 668 -95.93 49.50 29.67
N THR A 669 -94.91 50.26 29.29
CA THR A 669 -93.90 50.77 30.21
C THR A 669 -94.27 52.20 30.52
N ILE A 670 -94.20 52.59 31.79
CA ILE A 670 -94.08 54.00 32.13
C ILE A 670 -92.59 54.27 32.06
N LEU A 671 -92.10 54.77 30.94
CA LEU A 671 -90.66 54.88 30.70
C LEU A 671 -90.03 55.92 31.64
N PRO A 672 -88.92 55.61 32.34
CA PRO A 672 -88.09 56.65 32.94
C PRO A 672 -87.75 57.71 31.87
N MET A 673 -87.67 58.98 32.25
CA MET A 673 -87.44 60.04 31.28
C MET A 673 -86.06 59.84 30.62
N THR A 674 -86.07 59.62 29.30
CA THR A 674 -84.85 59.29 28.56
C THR A 674 -84.03 60.56 28.30
N ILE A 675 -82.78 60.54 28.74
CA ILE A 675 -81.76 61.57 28.45
C ILE A 675 -80.55 60.90 27.80
N GLU A 676 -79.81 61.61 26.95
CA GLU A 676 -78.78 60.97 26.10
C GLU A 676 -77.39 60.99 26.75
N ALA A 677 -76.74 59.82 26.82
CA ALA A 677 -75.32 59.71 27.11
C ALA A 677 -74.50 59.92 25.83
N THR A 678 -73.93 61.10 25.67
CA THR A 678 -73.01 61.39 24.55
C THR A 678 -71.61 60.95 24.92
N TRP A 679 -71.03 60.00 24.17
CA TRP A 679 -69.68 59.48 24.38
C TRP A 679 -68.62 60.23 23.55
N GLY A 680 -67.41 60.33 24.10
CA GLY A 680 -66.21 60.81 23.42
C GLY A 680 -65.51 59.72 22.60
N SER A 681 -64.21 59.92 22.30
CA SER A 681 -63.43 58.98 21.49
C SER A 681 -63.48 57.56 22.04
N ASN A 682 -63.75 56.59 21.17
CA ASN A 682 -63.83 55.16 21.48
C ASN A 682 -62.73 54.33 20.79
N ILE A 683 -61.80 54.96 20.08
CA ILE A 683 -60.60 54.30 19.58
C ILE A 683 -59.39 54.94 20.26
N PHE A 684 -58.56 54.08 20.82
CA PHE A 684 -57.36 54.41 21.55
C PHE A 684 -56.18 53.62 20.96
N THR A 685 -54.97 54.04 21.27
CA THR A 685 -53.74 53.30 20.94
C THR A 685 -53.00 53.07 22.25
N TYR A 686 -52.31 51.94 22.38
CA TYR A 686 -51.55 51.64 23.59
C TYR A 686 -50.55 52.77 23.92
N ASN A 687 -50.54 53.21 25.19
CA ASN A 687 -49.74 54.34 25.67
C ASN A 687 -49.23 54.16 27.12
N GLY A 688 -49.31 52.93 27.67
CA GLY A 688 -48.91 52.62 29.05
C GLY A 688 -49.83 53.16 30.17
N GLN A 689 -50.92 53.87 29.84
CA GLN A 689 -51.82 54.49 30.83
C GLN A 689 -53.23 53.87 30.79
N THR A 690 -54.02 54.12 31.84
CA THR A 690 -55.43 53.70 31.88
C THR A 690 -56.27 54.55 30.91
N GLN A 691 -56.98 53.88 30.01
CA GLN A 691 -57.78 54.51 28.96
C GLN A 691 -59.24 54.06 29.06
N LYS A 692 -60.16 55.02 28.90
CA LYS A 692 -61.60 54.83 28.73
C LYS A 692 -62.21 56.02 27.98
N PRO A 693 -63.30 55.82 27.21
CA PRO A 693 -64.08 56.93 26.67
C PRO A 693 -64.77 57.72 27.79
N SER A 694 -64.90 59.05 27.63
CA SER A 694 -65.69 59.91 28.51
C SER A 694 -67.16 59.96 28.06
N ALA A 695 -68.12 60.17 28.97
CA ALA A 695 -69.51 60.47 28.60
C ALA A 695 -70.11 61.63 29.39
N THR A 696 -71.10 62.30 28.80
CA THR A 696 -71.89 63.37 29.43
C THR A 696 -73.38 63.18 29.15
N ALA A 697 -74.25 63.50 30.11
CA ALA A 697 -75.71 63.43 29.95
C ALA A 697 -76.29 64.80 29.60
N THR A 698 -77.20 64.86 28.62
CA THR A 698 -77.88 66.10 28.21
C THR A 698 -79.40 65.96 28.17
N GLY A 699 -80.14 67.02 28.53
CA GLY A 699 -81.61 67.09 28.41
C GLY A 699 -82.45 67.08 29.69
N ILE A 700 -81.90 67.45 30.86
CA ILE A 700 -82.60 67.37 32.16
C ILE A 700 -83.56 68.56 32.37
N PRO A 701 -84.86 68.37 32.67
CA PRO A 701 -85.78 69.46 33.03
C PRO A 701 -85.79 69.73 34.54
N GLU A 702 -85.55 70.99 34.95
CA GLU A 702 -85.64 71.61 36.30
C GLU A 702 -85.06 70.90 37.56
N ASP A 703 -84.68 69.61 37.52
CA ASP A 703 -84.17 68.83 38.67
C ASP A 703 -82.67 69.04 38.99
N GLY A 704 -81.95 69.81 38.17
CA GLY A 704 -80.52 70.11 38.35
C GLY A 704 -79.56 69.20 37.57
N ALA A 705 -78.25 69.37 37.78
CA ALA A 705 -77.22 68.63 37.04
C ALA A 705 -76.99 67.23 37.65
N LEU A 706 -76.98 66.19 36.78
CA LEU A 706 -76.72 64.81 37.17
C LEU A 706 -75.24 64.44 36.96
N GLU A 707 -74.65 63.72 37.93
CA GLU A 707 -73.29 63.19 37.84
C GLU A 707 -73.29 61.87 37.04
N VAL A 708 -72.47 61.79 35.99
CA VAL A 708 -72.30 60.58 35.16
C VAL A 708 -71.02 59.87 35.57
N ILE A 709 -71.13 58.63 36.04
CA ILE A 709 -69.98 57.81 36.46
C ILE A 709 -69.61 56.86 35.33
N ILE A 710 -68.33 56.85 34.93
CA ILE A 710 -67.80 55.95 33.89
C ILE A 710 -66.90 54.89 34.51
N SER A 711 -67.19 53.62 34.23
CA SER A 711 -66.40 52.45 34.65
C SER A 711 -66.02 51.56 33.47
N GLY A 712 -64.88 50.88 33.57
CA GLY A 712 -64.39 49.95 32.54
C GLY A 712 -63.08 50.39 31.88
N GLU A 713 -62.22 51.13 32.58
CA GLU A 713 -60.86 51.49 32.14
C GLU A 713 -59.94 50.28 32.00
N MET A 714 -59.11 50.30 30.95
CA MET A 714 -58.11 49.27 30.64
C MET A 714 -56.79 49.92 30.20
N ILE A 715 -55.69 49.18 30.29
CA ILE A 715 -54.34 49.67 29.89
C ILE A 715 -53.86 48.94 28.62
N ASN A 716 -53.91 47.61 28.64
CA ASN A 716 -53.41 46.73 27.58
C ASN A 716 -54.30 46.78 26.33
N VAL A 717 -53.81 46.17 25.26
CA VAL A 717 -54.50 46.05 23.98
C VAL A 717 -55.69 45.09 24.05
N GLY A 718 -56.80 45.50 23.44
CA GLY A 718 -57.98 44.65 23.29
C GLY A 718 -59.23 45.43 22.90
N GLU A 719 -60.33 44.70 22.76
CA GLU A 719 -61.68 45.25 22.65
C GLU A 719 -62.36 45.19 24.02
N TYR A 720 -62.87 46.33 24.48
CA TYR A 720 -63.42 46.51 25.82
C TYR A 720 -64.74 47.28 25.77
N VAL A 721 -65.46 47.28 26.89
CA VAL A 721 -66.72 48.00 27.05
C VAL A 721 -66.61 48.89 28.28
N SER A 722 -66.82 50.19 28.09
CA SER A 722 -67.06 51.12 29.19
C SER A 722 -68.56 51.36 29.35
N SER A 723 -69.00 51.54 30.59
CA SER A 723 -70.39 51.81 30.95
C SER A 723 -70.50 53.15 31.69
N ALA A 724 -71.50 53.94 31.28
CA ALA A 724 -71.92 55.17 31.92
C ALA A 724 -73.17 54.87 32.76
N SER A 725 -73.18 55.34 34.01
CA SER A 725 -74.33 55.17 34.90
C SER A 725 -74.71 56.47 35.61
N LEU A 726 -75.98 56.53 35.99
CA LEU A 726 -76.57 57.53 36.88
C LEU A 726 -77.03 56.83 38.17
N THR A 727 -77.16 57.61 39.25
CA THR A 727 -77.68 57.13 40.54
C THR A 727 -79.17 57.39 40.75
N ASN A 728 -79.85 58.05 39.79
CA ASN A 728 -81.28 58.36 39.83
C ASN A 728 -82.07 57.44 38.87
N THR A 729 -83.12 56.77 39.37
CA THR A 729 -83.91 55.78 38.64
C THR A 729 -85.08 56.34 37.83
N ASN A 730 -85.46 57.60 38.03
CA ASN A 730 -86.55 58.24 37.28
C ASN A 730 -86.10 58.71 35.88
N TYR A 731 -84.79 58.70 35.64
CA TYR A 731 -84.15 59.01 34.38
C TYR A 731 -83.37 57.81 33.87
N VAL A 732 -83.35 57.58 32.57
CA VAL A 732 -82.54 56.52 31.94
C VAL A 732 -81.62 57.12 30.89
N LEU A 733 -80.35 56.73 30.93
CA LEU A 733 -79.41 57.06 29.86
C LEU A 733 -79.73 56.22 28.63
N SER A 734 -80.08 56.87 27.52
CA SER A 734 -79.93 56.25 26.20
C SER A 734 -78.45 56.18 25.83
N ASN A 735 -78.04 55.13 25.12
CA ASN A 735 -76.65 54.79 24.82
C ASN A 735 -75.72 54.65 26.06
N PRO A 736 -76.07 53.88 27.11
CA PRO A 736 -75.33 53.83 28.38
C PRO A 736 -74.01 53.03 28.34
N THR A 737 -73.65 52.43 27.20
CA THR A 737 -72.40 51.69 27.02
C THR A 737 -71.72 52.10 25.73
N SER A 738 -70.38 52.05 25.73
CA SER A 738 -69.58 52.27 24.53
C SER A 738 -68.50 51.20 24.43
N GLN A 739 -68.49 50.47 23.32
CA GLN A 739 -67.36 49.64 22.94
C GLN A 739 -66.19 50.53 22.56
N PHE A 740 -65.03 50.25 23.14
CA PHE A 740 -63.79 50.94 22.80
C PHE A 740 -62.65 49.94 22.57
N THR A 741 -61.77 50.28 21.64
CA THR A 741 -60.64 49.44 21.26
C THR A 741 -59.34 50.14 21.62
N ILE A 742 -58.47 49.48 22.39
CA ILE A 742 -57.07 49.87 22.54
C ILE A 742 -56.30 49.10 21.48
N ASN A 743 -55.98 49.76 20.37
CA ASN A 743 -55.21 49.17 19.28
C ASN A 743 -53.73 48.97 19.69
N ARG A 744 -53.10 47.93 19.14
CA ARG A 744 -51.64 47.72 19.26
C ARG A 744 -50.90 48.94 18.75
N ARG A 745 -49.90 49.39 19.52
CA ARG A 745 -49.01 50.46 19.06
C ARG A 745 -48.05 49.89 18.02
N VAL A 746 -47.95 50.57 16.87
CA VAL A 746 -47.01 50.18 15.81
C VAL A 746 -45.61 50.64 16.20
N ILE A 747 -44.67 49.71 16.23
CA ILE A 747 -43.24 49.96 16.46
C ILE A 747 -42.41 49.43 15.30
N THR A 748 -41.18 49.90 15.22
CA THR A 748 -40.13 49.37 14.32
C THR A 748 -38.84 49.20 15.10
N VAL A 749 -37.96 48.32 14.65
CA VAL A 749 -36.68 48.04 15.32
C VAL A 749 -35.50 48.65 14.58
N VAL A 750 -34.44 48.99 15.31
CA VAL A 750 -33.11 49.25 14.75
C VAL A 750 -32.20 48.08 15.13
N TRP A 751 -31.47 47.54 14.16
CA TRP A 751 -30.53 46.45 14.39
C TRP A 751 -29.15 46.98 14.80
N GLU A 752 -28.42 46.19 15.58
CA GLU A 752 -27.02 46.45 15.89
C GLU A 752 -26.15 46.47 14.63
N ASP A 753 -25.26 47.46 14.51
CA ASP A 753 -24.22 47.53 13.47
C ASP A 753 -22.98 46.73 13.91
N VAL A 754 -23.07 45.40 13.77
CA VAL A 754 -22.04 44.44 14.19
C VAL A 754 -21.57 43.61 13.00
N ALA A 755 -20.26 43.64 12.76
CA ALA A 755 -19.60 42.77 11.79
C ALA A 755 -19.25 41.42 12.44
N PHE A 756 -19.74 40.33 11.87
CA PHE A 756 -19.43 38.97 12.33
C PHE A 756 -18.24 38.40 11.57
N ILE A 757 -17.43 37.60 12.26
CA ILE A 757 -16.35 36.79 11.69
C ILE A 757 -16.71 35.33 11.93
N TYR A 758 -16.40 34.45 10.97
CA TYR A 758 -16.65 33.02 11.12
C TYR A 758 -16.07 32.44 12.43
N ASN A 759 -16.87 31.64 13.14
CA ASN A 759 -16.53 31.06 14.44
C ASN A 759 -17.12 29.66 14.68
N GLY A 760 -17.68 29.01 13.65
CA GLY A 760 -18.25 27.64 13.74
C GLY A 760 -19.64 27.52 14.37
N ILE A 761 -20.29 28.61 14.78
CA ILE A 761 -21.66 28.61 15.31
C ILE A 761 -22.58 29.57 14.54
N SER A 762 -23.89 29.46 14.72
CA SER A 762 -24.85 30.41 14.12
C SER A 762 -24.72 31.78 14.78
N GLN A 763 -24.73 32.83 13.97
CA GLN A 763 -24.53 34.22 14.40
C GLN A 763 -25.63 35.10 13.82
N HIS A 764 -26.07 36.12 14.57
CA HIS A 764 -26.98 37.16 14.10
C HIS A 764 -26.83 38.44 14.97
N PRO A 765 -27.14 39.63 14.44
CA PRO A 765 -27.24 40.85 15.24
C PRO A 765 -28.51 40.82 16.12
N PHE A 766 -28.50 41.54 17.23
CA PHE A 766 -29.70 41.79 18.02
C PHE A 766 -30.35 43.11 17.63
N VAL A 767 -31.55 43.36 18.15
CA VAL A 767 -32.18 44.69 18.11
C VAL A 767 -31.50 45.59 19.12
N ALA A 768 -30.99 46.74 18.66
CA ALA A 768 -30.28 47.73 19.47
C ALA A 768 -31.23 48.75 20.11
N GLU A 769 -32.29 49.12 19.41
CA GLU A 769 -33.22 50.20 19.78
C GLU A 769 -34.63 49.88 19.24
N ILE A 770 -35.66 50.23 20.00
CA ILE A 770 -37.06 50.24 19.53
C ILE A 770 -37.45 51.67 19.18
N ASN A 771 -38.19 51.86 18.10
CA ASN A 771 -38.79 53.15 17.74
C ASN A 771 -40.30 53.16 18.00
N ASN A 772 -40.78 54.24 18.61
CA ASN A 772 -42.19 54.54 18.88
C ASN A 772 -42.87 53.61 19.91
N GLU A 773 -42.09 53.11 20.85
CA GLU A 773 -42.49 52.48 22.10
C GLU A 773 -43.15 53.48 23.09
N VAL A 774 -43.43 53.01 24.30
CA VAL A 774 -43.78 53.84 25.45
C VAL A 774 -42.53 54.01 26.31
N GLU A 775 -42.22 55.26 26.68
CA GLU A 775 -41.02 55.63 27.44
C GLU A 775 -40.84 54.73 28.69
N GLY A 776 -39.70 54.03 28.75
CA GLY A 776 -39.36 53.11 29.84
C GLY A 776 -39.75 51.63 29.63
N GLU A 777 -40.36 51.26 28.50
CA GLU A 777 -40.69 49.86 28.17
C GLU A 777 -39.67 49.16 27.26
N GLU A 778 -38.70 49.89 26.69
CA GLU A 778 -37.76 49.41 25.67
C GLU A 778 -37.04 48.10 26.05
N ASP A 779 -36.38 48.05 27.22
CA ASP A 779 -35.71 46.85 27.73
C ASP A 779 -36.67 45.64 27.81
N SER A 780 -37.93 45.89 28.18
CA SER A 780 -38.96 44.85 28.30
C SER A 780 -39.47 44.38 26.94
N ILE A 781 -39.39 45.23 25.90
CA ILE A 781 -39.73 44.85 24.53
C ILE A 781 -38.59 44.02 23.96
N ILE A 782 -37.35 44.53 24.01
CA ILE A 782 -36.16 43.85 23.46
C ILE A 782 -35.98 42.47 24.10
N SER A 783 -36.11 42.34 25.42
CA SER A 783 -36.01 41.03 26.11
C SER A 783 -37.20 40.08 25.85
N SER A 784 -38.28 40.55 25.22
CA SER A 784 -39.42 39.72 24.80
C SER A 784 -39.35 39.27 23.33
N LEU A 785 -38.42 39.82 22.53
CA LEU A 785 -38.26 39.46 21.13
C LEU A 785 -37.72 38.04 20.98
N SER A 786 -38.25 37.31 20.01
CA SER A 786 -37.65 36.08 19.51
C SER A 786 -37.12 36.28 18.10
N TYR A 787 -35.97 35.67 17.81
CA TYR A 787 -35.29 35.74 16.53
C TYR A 787 -35.47 34.41 15.78
N LYS A 788 -35.62 34.47 14.47
CA LYS A 788 -35.79 33.29 13.60
C LYS A 788 -35.12 33.49 12.24
N ASP A 789 -35.08 32.41 11.46
CA ASP A 789 -34.52 32.35 10.10
C ASP A 789 -33.00 32.58 10.02
N TYR A 790 -32.29 32.46 11.16
CA TYR A 790 -30.82 32.61 11.23
C TYR A 790 -30.06 31.30 11.56
N ASP A 791 -30.74 30.20 11.91
CA ASP A 791 -30.10 28.99 12.45
C ASP A 791 -29.08 28.33 11.49
N GLN A 792 -29.19 28.60 10.18
CA GLN A 792 -28.28 28.08 9.15
C GLN A 792 -27.13 29.05 8.81
N ASN A 793 -27.14 30.27 9.37
CA ASN A 793 -26.19 31.35 9.08
C ASN A 793 -24.93 31.15 9.94
N ILE A 794 -24.17 30.11 9.61
CA ILE A 794 -22.94 29.68 10.29
C ILE A 794 -21.70 30.08 9.47
N ASN A 795 -21.74 29.83 8.16
CA ASN A 795 -20.62 29.98 7.22
C ASN A 795 -20.37 31.44 6.81
N LYS A 796 -19.29 31.71 6.07
CA LYS A 796 -19.08 33.01 5.41
C LYS A 796 -20.21 33.28 4.42
N GLY A 797 -20.73 34.51 4.41
CA GLY A 797 -21.82 34.89 3.54
C GLY A 797 -22.27 36.34 3.73
N GLU A 798 -22.75 36.93 2.64
CA GLU A 798 -23.32 38.27 2.58
C GLU A 798 -24.84 38.20 2.41
N GLY A 799 -25.57 39.19 2.94
CA GLY A 799 -27.03 39.26 2.80
C GLY A 799 -27.78 38.23 3.65
N TYR A 800 -27.14 37.69 4.69
CA TYR A 800 -27.84 36.88 5.69
C TYR A 800 -28.93 37.71 6.37
N THR A 801 -30.07 37.06 6.63
CA THR A 801 -31.26 37.68 7.22
C THR A 801 -31.57 37.07 8.57
N VAL A 802 -32.07 37.89 9.49
CA VAL A 802 -32.74 37.46 10.72
C VAL A 802 -34.06 38.23 10.84
N GLU A 803 -35.16 37.56 11.17
CA GLU A 803 -36.45 38.23 11.44
C GLU A 803 -36.70 38.26 12.96
N SER A 804 -36.98 39.44 13.51
CA SER A 804 -37.45 39.59 14.89
C SER A 804 -38.96 39.48 14.95
N THR A 805 -39.50 38.74 15.91
CA THR A 805 -40.95 38.60 16.13
C THR A 805 -41.36 38.92 17.57
N LEU A 806 -42.55 39.49 17.72
CA LEU A 806 -43.19 39.75 19.02
C LEU A 806 -44.11 38.58 19.43
N PRO A 807 -44.28 38.33 20.75
CA PRO A 807 -45.28 37.37 21.23
C PRO A 807 -46.71 37.84 20.92
N SER A 808 -47.64 36.89 20.74
CA SER A 808 -49.05 37.18 20.38
C SER A 808 -49.75 38.12 21.35
N GLU A 809 -49.41 38.04 22.64
CA GLU A 809 -50.01 38.85 23.72
C GLU A 809 -49.38 40.25 23.84
N SER A 810 -48.46 40.63 22.94
CA SER A 810 -47.83 41.95 23.00
C SER A 810 -48.83 43.08 22.76
N ASN A 811 -48.66 44.17 23.53
CA ASN A 811 -49.32 45.46 23.32
C ASN A 811 -48.82 46.18 22.04
N TYR A 812 -47.77 45.65 21.41
CA TYR A 812 -47.11 46.20 20.25
C TYR A 812 -47.29 45.32 19.01
N VAL A 813 -47.18 45.92 17.83
CA VAL A 813 -47.25 45.20 16.55
C VAL A 813 -46.24 45.73 15.55
N PHE A 814 -45.65 44.83 14.77
CA PHE A 814 -44.93 45.18 13.56
C PHE A 814 -45.90 45.23 12.37
N ASN A 815 -45.93 46.36 11.67
CA ASN A 815 -46.78 46.53 10.47
C ASN A 815 -46.18 45.89 9.20
N VAL A 816 -44.89 45.59 9.22
CA VAL A 816 -44.12 44.85 8.21
C VAL A 816 -43.10 43.96 8.91
N SER A 817 -42.67 42.87 8.27
CA SER A 817 -41.58 42.01 8.78
C SER A 817 -40.34 42.85 9.10
N GLN A 818 -39.85 42.72 10.34
CA GLN A 818 -38.65 43.40 10.81
C GLN A 818 -37.45 42.50 10.53
N ILE A 819 -36.75 42.75 9.43
CA ILE A 819 -35.64 41.92 8.94
C ILE A 819 -34.34 42.70 9.10
N GLY A 820 -33.38 42.12 9.82
CA GLY A 820 -32.01 42.59 9.88
C GLY A 820 -31.16 41.88 8.83
N THR A 821 -30.35 42.62 8.08
CA THR A 821 -29.40 42.06 7.11
C THR A 821 -27.98 42.24 7.59
N TYR A 822 -27.17 41.17 7.54
CA TYR A 822 -25.80 41.17 8.05
C TYR A 822 -24.87 40.30 7.20
N THR A 823 -23.58 40.34 7.51
CA THR A 823 -22.51 39.61 6.82
C THR A 823 -21.66 38.87 7.83
N ILE A 824 -21.33 37.62 7.52
CA ILE A 824 -20.30 36.83 8.23
C ILE A 824 -19.07 36.81 7.33
N SER A 825 -18.02 37.50 7.78
CA SER A 825 -16.74 37.60 7.07
C SER A 825 -15.88 36.35 7.28
N LYS A 826 -15.02 36.05 6.30
CA LYS A 826 -14.02 34.96 6.41
C LYS A 826 -13.09 35.22 7.61
N ARG A 827 -12.72 34.16 8.32
CA ARG A 827 -11.79 34.23 9.46
C ARG A 827 -10.33 34.23 8.98
N PRO A 828 -9.51 35.23 9.38
CA PRO A 828 -8.07 35.20 9.16
C PRO A 828 -7.40 33.99 9.82
N ILE A 829 -6.53 33.29 9.09
CA ILE A 829 -5.64 32.25 9.60
C ILE A 829 -4.26 32.36 8.94
N ASN A 830 -3.24 31.75 9.55
CA ASN A 830 -1.90 31.61 8.96
C ASN A 830 -1.50 30.14 8.91
N VAL A 831 -0.66 29.76 7.94
CA VAL A 831 -0.14 28.39 7.86
C VAL A 831 1.04 28.19 8.81
N ILE A 832 1.09 27.01 9.43
CA ILE A 832 2.26 26.50 10.13
C ILE A 832 2.82 25.38 9.25
N TRP A 833 4.04 25.56 8.75
CA TRP A 833 4.72 24.58 7.90
C TRP A 833 5.37 23.48 8.73
N GLN A 834 5.45 22.26 8.19
CA GLN A 834 6.28 21.19 8.74
C GLN A 834 7.76 21.63 8.84
N THR A 835 8.50 21.08 9.80
CA THR A 835 9.85 21.56 10.17
C THR A 835 10.95 21.23 9.17
N GLU A 836 10.76 20.23 8.30
CA GLU A 836 11.75 19.80 7.31
C GLU A 836 11.87 20.84 6.18
N ASP A 837 13.05 21.43 6.00
CA ASP A 837 13.32 22.49 5.01
C ASP A 837 14.32 22.10 3.91
N SER A 838 14.79 20.85 3.93
CA SER A 838 15.64 20.26 2.90
C SER A 838 15.19 18.82 2.61
N PHE A 839 15.05 18.49 1.33
CA PHE A 839 14.84 17.12 0.84
C PHE A 839 16.09 16.65 0.10
N VAL A 840 16.27 15.34 -0.04
CA VAL A 840 17.25 14.74 -0.94
C VAL A 840 16.53 14.37 -2.24
N TYR A 841 17.16 14.60 -3.38
CA TYR A 841 16.62 14.22 -4.69
C TYR A 841 16.22 12.74 -4.73
N ASN A 842 15.03 12.45 -5.27
CA ASN A 842 14.44 11.10 -5.27
C ASN A 842 13.62 10.78 -6.55
N GLY A 843 13.79 11.56 -7.62
CA GLY A 843 13.08 11.38 -8.90
C GLY A 843 11.62 11.89 -8.97
N GLU A 844 11.03 12.35 -7.85
CA GLU A 844 9.62 12.75 -7.75
C GLU A 844 9.45 14.25 -7.38
N GLU A 845 8.27 14.84 -7.63
CA GLU A 845 7.97 16.22 -7.21
C GLU A 845 7.98 16.38 -5.68
N GLN A 846 8.95 17.11 -5.14
CA GLN A 846 9.04 17.48 -3.73
C GLN A 846 8.31 18.79 -3.43
N ARG A 847 7.67 18.87 -2.25
CA ARG A 847 7.04 20.10 -1.73
C ARG A 847 6.91 20.08 -0.22
N ARG A 848 6.91 21.27 0.39
CA ARG A 848 6.56 21.45 1.82
C ARG A 848 5.07 21.21 2.05
N SER A 849 4.75 20.52 3.13
CA SER A 849 3.36 20.35 3.59
C SER A 849 3.04 21.26 4.78
N VAL A 850 1.80 21.71 4.87
CA VAL A 850 1.28 22.45 6.02
C VAL A 850 1.02 21.46 7.16
N SER A 851 1.54 21.72 8.36
CA SER A 851 1.33 20.88 9.54
C SER A 851 0.07 21.27 10.32
N ALA A 852 -0.25 22.56 10.36
CA ALA A 852 -1.39 23.11 11.09
C ALA A 852 -1.72 24.53 10.60
N PHE A 853 -2.79 25.11 11.13
CA PHE A 853 -3.08 26.54 11.01
C PHE A 853 -3.05 27.19 12.39
N ASP A 854 -2.67 28.47 12.44
CA ASP A 854 -2.89 29.32 13.61
C ASP A 854 -4.31 29.91 13.57
N ASP A 855 -4.87 30.20 14.76
CA ASP A 855 -6.19 30.82 14.97
C ASP A 855 -7.43 30.12 14.34
N ILE A 856 -7.33 28.86 13.92
CA ILE A 856 -8.44 28.05 13.39
C ILE A 856 -9.51 27.69 14.45
N VAL A 857 -10.76 27.43 14.04
CA VAL A 857 -11.81 26.96 14.95
C VAL A 857 -11.50 25.53 15.42
N PRO A 858 -11.48 25.24 16.74
CA PRO A 858 -11.07 23.93 17.25
C PRO A 858 -11.91 22.77 16.71
N GLY A 859 -11.24 21.76 16.13
CA GLY A 859 -11.87 20.57 15.55
C GLY A 859 -12.12 20.63 14.04
N GLU A 860 -11.85 21.76 13.38
CA GLU A 860 -11.98 21.92 11.91
C GLU A 860 -10.66 21.75 11.14
N GLU A 861 -9.57 21.37 11.81
CA GLU A 861 -8.21 21.39 11.27
C GLU A 861 -8.08 20.48 10.03
N THR A 862 -8.50 19.22 10.16
CA THR A 862 -8.44 18.22 9.08
C THR A 862 -9.30 18.60 7.88
N ALA A 863 -10.49 19.18 8.11
CA ALA A 863 -11.38 19.60 7.04
C ALA A 863 -10.81 20.80 6.27
N THR A 864 -10.24 21.77 6.99
CA THR A 864 -9.65 22.98 6.39
C THR A 864 -8.35 22.67 5.64
N LEU A 865 -7.53 21.72 6.13
CA LEU A 865 -6.37 21.20 5.40
C LEU A 865 -6.76 20.57 4.05
N GLY A 866 -7.92 19.91 3.99
CA GLY A 866 -8.49 19.35 2.75
C GLY A 866 -8.95 20.40 1.72
N LEU A 867 -8.97 21.68 2.08
CA LEU A 867 -9.36 22.80 1.20
C LEU A 867 -8.16 23.65 0.75
N LEU A 868 -6.94 23.24 1.09
CA LEU A 868 -5.72 23.82 0.54
C LEU A 868 -5.52 23.41 -0.92
N VAL A 869 -5.17 24.38 -1.76
CA VAL A 869 -4.73 24.18 -3.14
C VAL A 869 -3.21 24.31 -3.17
N TYR A 870 -2.55 23.18 -3.40
CA TYR A 870 -1.11 23.08 -3.58
C TYR A 870 -0.79 23.23 -5.08
N PRO A 871 0.15 24.12 -5.48
CA PRO A 871 0.72 24.08 -6.82
C PRO A 871 1.63 22.85 -6.99
N SER A 872 2.08 22.59 -8.23
CA SER A 872 3.13 21.60 -8.51
C SER A 872 4.37 21.84 -7.64
N GLY A 873 5.03 20.75 -7.27
CA GLY A 873 6.30 20.78 -6.54
C GLY A 873 7.48 21.12 -7.45
N TYR A 874 8.67 20.87 -6.92
CA TYR A 874 9.93 20.94 -7.66
C TYR A 874 10.57 19.55 -7.65
N LYS A 875 11.04 19.04 -8.80
CA LYS A 875 11.75 17.76 -8.92
C LYS A 875 13.25 17.95 -8.67
N ASP A 876 13.83 18.91 -9.39
CA ASP A 876 15.29 19.08 -9.54
C ASP A 876 15.97 19.71 -8.33
N VAL A 877 17.27 19.45 -8.17
CA VAL A 877 18.13 20.09 -7.18
C VAL A 877 18.11 21.60 -7.31
N GLY A 878 17.99 22.28 -6.17
CA GLY A 878 17.93 23.72 -6.11
C GLY A 878 17.86 24.25 -4.69
N THR A 879 18.20 25.53 -4.54
CA THR A 879 18.08 26.27 -3.28
C THR A 879 16.96 27.30 -3.38
N ASP A 880 16.40 27.68 -2.23
CA ASP A 880 15.44 28.77 -2.10
C ASP A 880 14.15 28.59 -2.93
N TYR A 881 13.71 27.34 -3.12
CA TYR A 881 12.45 27.04 -3.80
C TYR A 881 11.27 27.63 -3.05
N SER A 882 10.75 28.74 -3.56
CA SER A 882 9.55 29.39 -3.04
C SER A 882 8.33 28.54 -3.37
N PHE A 883 7.68 28.04 -2.31
CA PHE A 883 6.45 27.27 -2.38
C PHE A 883 5.38 27.96 -1.56
N GLY A 884 4.18 28.13 -2.12
CA GLY A 884 3.07 28.78 -1.44
C GLY A 884 1.77 28.06 -1.69
N VAL A 885 0.92 28.02 -0.66
CA VAL A 885 -0.43 27.44 -0.75
C VAL A 885 -1.48 28.53 -0.85
N THR A 886 -2.59 28.19 -1.49
CA THR A 886 -3.82 29.00 -1.45
C THR A 886 -4.93 28.18 -0.81
N ILE A 887 -6.00 28.83 -0.39
CA ILE A 887 -7.19 28.19 0.16
C ILE A 887 -8.37 28.41 -0.80
N GLN A 888 -9.25 27.42 -0.97
CA GLN A 888 -10.36 27.52 -1.93
C GLN A 888 -11.29 28.71 -1.63
N GLU A 889 -11.83 29.36 -2.66
CA GLU A 889 -12.61 30.59 -2.51
C GLU A 889 -13.89 30.41 -1.66
N GLU A 890 -14.48 29.21 -1.65
CA GLU A 890 -15.67 28.92 -0.85
C GLU A 890 -15.39 28.66 0.64
N CYS A 891 -14.13 28.68 1.08
CA CYS A 891 -13.78 28.47 2.48
C CYS A 891 -14.27 29.61 3.39
N ASN A 892 -14.62 29.24 4.61
CA ASN A 892 -14.92 30.16 5.71
C ASN A 892 -13.68 30.93 6.24
N TYR A 893 -12.50 30.63 5.69
CA TYR A 893 -11.20 31.10 6.13
C TYR A 893 -10.48 31.87 5.02
N ILE A 894 -9.60 32.79 5.39
CA ILE A 894 -8.80 33.60 4.46
C ILE A 894 -7.37 33.79 4.97
N PHE A 895 -6.41 33.83 4.05
CA PHE A 895 -5.06 34.31 4.32
C PHE A 895 -5.01 35.82 4.06
N LEU A 896 -4.53 36.60 5.03
CA LEU A 896 -4.39 38.05 4.87
C LEU A 896 -3.18 38.43 4.00
N ASP A 897 -2.11 37.63 4.08
CA ASP A 897 -0.88 37.76 3.32
C ASP A 897 -0.57 36.46 2.56
N ILE A 898 0.31 36.52 1.56
CA ILE A 898 0.72 35.33 0.80
C ILE A 898 1.42 34.32 1.70
N GLN A 899 0.90 33.09 1.75
CA GLN A 899 1.42 32.03 2.61
C GLN A 899 2.50 31.23 1.87
N THR A 900 3.73 31.72 1.93
CA THR A 900 4.90 31.10 1.28
C THR A 900 5.94 30.61 2.28
N THR A 901 6.70 29.59 1.88
CA THR A 901 7.91 29.11 2.53
C THR A 901 8.99 28.85 1.49
N THR A 902 10.23 28.67 1.94
CA THR A 902 11.36 28.24 1.11
C THR A 902 11.86 26.88 1.56
N PHE A 903 12.32 26.06 0.62
CA PHE A 903 13.02 24.81 0.91
C PHE A 903 14.12 24.55 -0.12
N SER A 904 14.94 23.53 0.10
CA SER A 904 15.96 23.09 -0.85
C SER A 904 15.84 21.61 -1.18
N ILE A 905 16.33 21.23 -2.37
CA ILE A 905 16.52 19.84 -2.78
C ILE A 905 18.01 19.66 -2.99
N THR A 906 18.64 18.79 -2.20
CA THR A 906 20.08 18.49 -2.27
C THR A 906 20.34 17.26 -3.15
N PRO A 907 21.47 17.20 -3.88
CA PRO A 907 21.78 16.06 -4.74
C PRO A 907 21.79 14.72 -4.02
N LYS A 908 21.38 13.67 -4.72
CA LYS A 908 21.52 12.28 -4.28
C LYS A 908 22.92 11.75 -4.61
N GLU A 909 23.47 10.86 -3.80
CA GLU A 909 24.77 10.23 -4.09
C GLU A 909 24.61 9.06 -5.08
N VAL A 910 25.43 9.06 -6.15
CA VAL A 910 25.52 7.99 -7.15
C VAL A 910 26.96 7.52 -7.28
N SER A 911 27.16 6.22 -7.42
CA SER A 911 28.48 5.62 -7.68
C SER A 911 28.54 5.06 -9.11
N ILE A 912 29.61 5.38 -9.83
CA ILE A 912 29.93 4.82 -11.14
C ILE A 912 31.22 4.02 -10.98
N THR A 913 31.17 2.71 -11.21
CA THR A 913 32.27 1.77 -10.98
C THR A 913 32.71 1.13 -12.28
N ALA A 914 33.99 1.26 -12.64
CA ALA A 914 34.55 0.55 -13.80
C ALA A 914 34.81 -0.94 -13.48
N ASP A 915 34.83 -1.80 -14.50
CA ASP A 915 35.12 -3.21 -14.31
C ASP A 915 36.62 -3.52 -14.31
N SER A 916 37.06 -4.39 -13.40
CA SER A 916 38.45 -4.87 -13.35
C SER A 916 38.68 -6.07 -14.28
N LEU A 917 39.83 -6.09 -14.95
CA LEU A 917 40.09 -6.96 -16.09
C LEU A 917 41.47 -7.62 -16.00
N GLN A 918 41.67 -8.72 -16.73
CA GLN A 918 42.93 -9.46 -16.70
C GLN A 918 43.24 -10.20 -18.00
N LYS A 919 44.53 -10.32 -18.32
CA LYS A 919 45.06 -11.19 -19.41
C LYS A 919 46.44 -11.72 -19.05
N THR A 920 46.89 -12.78 -19.74
CA THR A 920 48.31 -13.16 -19.76
C THR A 920 49.03 -12.42 -20.90
N TYR A 921 50.28 -12.05 -20.68
CA TYR A 921 51.13 -11.42 -21.68
C TYR A 921 51.20 -12.26 -22.97
N ASN A 922 50.79 -11.65 -24.08
CA ASN A 922 50.71 -12.30 -25.38
C ASN A 922 51.42 -11.52 -26.50
N GLY A 923 52.20 -10.49 -26.15
CA GLY A 923 52.94 -9.67 -27.10
C GLY A 923 52.12 -8.67 -27.92
N TYR A 924 50.81 -8.57 -27.65
CA TYR A 924 49.89 -7.60 -28.25
C TYR A 924 49.31 -6.67 -27.19
N ALA A 925 48.89 -5.48 -27.63
CA ALA A 925 48.16 -4.51 -26.81
C ALA A 925 46.83 -5.11 -26.29
N TYR A 926 46.15 -4.42 -25.39
CA TYR A 926 44.86 -4.86 -24.89
C TYR A 926 43.73 -4.19 -25.68
N GLU A 927 43.15 -4.92 -26.62
CA GLU A 927 41.91 -4.48 -27.27
C GLU A 927 40.78 -4.48 -26.21
N TYR A 928 40.34 -3.29 -25.84
CA TYR A 928 39.48 -3.02 -24.69
C TYR A 928 38.10 -2.54 -25.13
N THR A 929 37.05 -3.14 -24.57
CA THR A 929 35.70 -2.57 -24.53
C THR A 929 35.48 -2.03 -23.13
N PHE A 930 35.22 -0.72 -23.01
CA PHE A 930 34.94 -0.09 -21.71
C PHE A 930 33.58 -0.55 -21.19
N THR A 931 33.59 -1.13 -19.98
CA THR A 931 32.40 -1.59 -19.25
C THR A 931 32.46 -1.08 -17.81
N TYR A 932 31.28 -0.79 -17.26
CA TYR A 932 31.08 -0.16 -15.97
C TYR A 932 29.68 -0.50 -15.44
N SER A 933 29.41 -0.13 -14.20
CA SER A 933 28.07 -0.16 -13.59
C SER A 933 27.78 1.14 -12.85
N VAL A 934 26.51 1.54 -12.81
CA VAL A 934 26.00 2.70 -12.05
C VAL A 934 25.06 2.23 -10.96
N SER A 935 25.15 2.81 -9.76
CA SER A 935 24.23 2.55 -8.66
C SER A 935 23.88 3.81 -7.87
N GLY A 936 22.68 3.85 -7.28
CA GLY A 936 22.15 4.99 -6.53
C GLY A 936 21.26 5.96 -7.32
N LEU A 937 20.92 5.62 -8.57
CA LEU A 937 19.86 6.31 -9.33
C LEU A 937 18.49 6.10 -8.65
N GLU A 938 17.55 7.01 -8.90
CA GLU A 938 16.27 7.12 -8.19
C GLU A 938 15.11 7.30 -9.19
N GLY A 939 13.92 6.83 -8.81
CA GLY A 939 12.71 6.97 -9.62
C GLY A 939 12.82 6.29 -10.99
N LEU A 940 12.74 7.08 -12.06
CA LEU A 940 12.84 6.62 -13.46
C LEU A 940 14.14 7.04 -14.14
N ASP A 941 15.07 7.68 -13.42
CA ASP A 941 16.30 8.21 -13.99
C ASP A 941 17.27 7.06 -14.36
N THR A 942 17.92 7.19 -15.51
CA THR A 942 18.82 6.17 -16.09
C THR A 942 20.25 6.67 -16.23
N GLU A 943 21.19 5.80 -16.60
CA GLU A 943 22.59 6.19 -16.85
C GLU A 943 22.70 7.28 -17.94
N LEU A 944 21.79 7.29 -18.92
CA LEU A 944 21.73 8.28 -19.99
C LEU A 944 21.42 9.69 -19.46
N ASP A 945 20.70 9.78 -18.34
CA ASP A 945 20.26 11.05 -17.75
C ASP A 945 21.38 11.71 -16.92
N LEU A 946 22.35 10.91 -16.46
CA LEU A 946 23.66 11.42 -16.03
C LEU A 946 24.52 11.85 -17.23
N GLY A 947 24.39 11.17 -18.37
CA GLY A 947 25.04 11.51 -19.62
C GLY A 947 26.03 10.45 -20.12
N THR A 948 26.93 10.83 -21.02
CA THR A 948 27.85 9.86 -21.63
C THR A 948 29.05 9.60 -20.71
N ILE A 949 29.04 8.42 -20.08
CA ILE A 949 30.15 7.91 -19.28
C ILE A 949 31.26 7.44 -20.24
N THR A 950 32.48 7.94 -20.04
CA THR A 950 33.62 7.65 -20.90
C THR A 950 34.86 7.26 -20.08
N PRO A 951 35.75 6.40 -20.61
CA PRO A 951 37.06 6.17 -20.02
C PRO A 951 37.87 7.48 -20.03
N SER A 952 38.30 7.94 -18.85
CA SER A 952 39.16 9.13 -18.70
C SER A 952 40.64 8.83 -18.87
N ASN A 953 41.01 7.56 -18.66
CA ASN A 953 42.22 6.94 -19.22
C ASN A 953 41.83 5.60 -19.87
N ASN A 954 42.67 5.09 -20.76
CA ASN A 954 42.42 3.82 -21.43
C ASN A 954 43.64 2.91 -21.34
N ALA A 955 43.50 1.77 -20.66
CA ALA A 955 44.53 0.74 -20.60
C ALA A 955 44.72 -0.02 -21.94
N VAL A 956 44.25 0.54 -23.06
CA VAL A 956 44.23 -0.06 -24.40
C VAL A 956 45.66 -0.37 -24.89
N ASP A 957 46.59 0.54 -24.66
CA ASP A 957 47.99 0.39 -25.06
C ASP A 957 48.84 -0.46 -24.10
N ALA A 958 48.22 -1.08 -23.08
CA ALA A 958 48.90 -1.97 -22.15
C ALA A 958 49.34 -3.28 -22.85
N ILE A 959 50.64 -3.37 -23.14
CA ILE A 959 51.27 -4.56 -23.74
C ILE A 959 51.99 -5.40 -22.68
N ASN A 960 52.78 -4.75 -21.81
CA ASN A 960 53.72 -5.40 -20.89
C ASN A 960 53.01 -5.96 -19.64
N ALA A 961 53.65 -6.90 -18.94
CA ALA A 961 53.14 -7.40 -17.67
C ALA A 961 53.18 -6.32 -16.58
N GLY A 962 52.11 -6.21 -15.79
CA GLY A 962 51.92 -5.15 -14.80
C GLY A 962 50.44 -4.87 -14.52
N GLU A 963 50.20 -3.91 -13.63
CA GLU A 963 48.87 -3.39 -13.30
C GLU A 963 48.69 -1.99 -13.91
N TYR A 964 47.54 -1.75 -14.53
CA TYR A 964 47.19 -0.51 -15.21
C TYR A 964 45.82 -0.03 -14.73
N THR A 965 45.71 1.22 -14.29
CA THR A 965 44.43 1.79 -13.84
C THR A 965 43.48 1.97 -15.02
N ILE A 966 42.19 1.74 -14.77
CA ILE A 966 41.06 2.09 -15.62
C ILE A 966 40.24 3.11 -14.82
N SER A 967 40.10 4.32 -15.36
CA SER A 967 39.34 5.43 -14.75
C SER A 967 38.30 5.96 -15.71
N GLN A 968 37.24 6.56 -15.19
CA GLN A 968 36.07 7.00 -15.94
C GLN A 968 35.65 8.43 -15.59
N ILE A 969 34.91 9.09 -16.49
CA ILE A 969 34.38 10.43 -16.29
C ILE A 969 33.15 10.71 -17.17
N ILE A 970 32.27 11.59 -16.70
CA ILE A 970 31.29 12.30 -17.54
C ILE A 970 31.83 13.72 -17.72
N SER A 971 32.23 14.10 -18.94
CA SER A 971 32.74 15.45 -19.20
C SER A 971 31.62 16.49 -19.20
N LEU A 972 31.96 17.76 -18.97
CA LEU A 972 30.99 18.86 -18.88
C LEU A 972 30.09 18.99 -20.12
N GLU A 973 30.62 18.69 -21.31
CA GLU A 973 29.83 18.74 -22.56
C GLU A 973 28.93 17.51 -22.80
N ASN A 974 29.13 16.45 -22.00
CA ASN A 974 28.44 15.16 -22.12
C ASN A 974 27.47 14.87 -20.97
N ARG A 975 27.24 15.84 -20.08
CA ARG A 975 26.26 15.74 -18.98
C ARG A 975 24.83 15.61 -19.54
N GLY A 976 24.08 14.67 -18.99
CA GLY A 976 22.65 14.49 -19.26
C GLY A 976 21.79 15.50 -18.51
N ALA A 977 20.47 15.42 -18.71
CA ALA A 977 19.52 16.40 -18.17
C ALA A 977 19.45 16.40 -16.63
N GLU A 978 19.64 15.24 -16.01
CA GLU A 978 19.48 15.02 -14.57
C GLU A 978 20.85 15.02 -13.84
N TYR A 979 21.97 15.27 -14.53
CA TYR A 979 23.32 15.15 -13.94
C TYR A 979 23.49 16.00 -12.67
N ASP A 980 23.04 17.26 -12.68
CA ASP A 980 23.21 18.17 -11.53
C ASP A 980 22.26 17.82 -10.35
N ASN A 981 21.33 16.87 -10.55
CA ASN A 981 20.52 16.27 -9.48
C ASN A 981 21.29 15.23 -8.64
N TYR A 982 22.52 14.88 -9.05
CA TYR A 982 23.35 13.85 -8.42
C TYR A 982 24.76 14.32 -8.06
N THR A 983 25.29 13.85 -6.92
CA THR A 983 26.72 13.88 -6.59
C THR A 983 27.35 12.56 -7.05
N ILE A 984 28.17 12.64 -8.09
CA ILE A 984 28.79 11.47 -8.73
C ILE A 984 30.12 11.13 -8.07
N TYR A 985 30.25 9.89 -7.61
CA TYR A 985 31.50 9.28 -7.16
C TYR A 985 32.01 8.29 -8.22
N TYR A 986 33.29 8.37 -8.55
CA TYR A 986 33.95 7.47 -9.50
C TYR A 986 34.81 6.46 -8.74
N VAL A 987 34.60 5.17 -9.01
CA VAL A 987 35.40 4.06 -8.47
C VAL A 987 36.21 3.45 -9.60
N ASP A 988 37.51 3.75 -9.62
CA ASP A 988 38.47 3.25 -10.60
C ASP A 988 38.71 1.73 -10.45
N ALA A 989 39.11 1.10 -11.55
CA ALA A 989 39.41 -0.33 -11.66
C ALA A 989 40.85 -0.60 -12.14
N THR A 990 41.20 -1.88 -12.27
CA THR A 990 42.54 -2.30 -12.73
C THR A 990 42.49 -3.32 -13.86
N LEU A 991 43.31 -3.13 -14.90
CA LEU A 991 43.73 -4.16 -15.83
C LEU A 991 45.04 -4.80 -15.33
N THR A 992 45.02 -6.11 -15.09
CA THR A 992 46.22 -6.87 -14.68
C THR A 992 46.72 -7.74 -15.83
N ILE A 993 47.92 -7.47 -16.33
CA ILE A 993 48.62 -8.30 -17.32
C ILE A 993 49.62 -9.19 -16.60
N TYR A 994 49.32 -10.49 -16.50
CA TYR A 994 50.22 -11.46 -15.89
C TYR A 994 51.39 -11.83 -16.83
N PRO A 995 52.62 -12.02 -16.33
CA PRO A 995 53.73 -12.49 -17.16
C PRO A 995 53.45 -13.88 -17.77
N LYS A 996 54.01 -14.15 -18.95
CA LYS A 996 53.90 -15.44 -19.62
C LYS A 996 54.93 -16.44 -19.10
N GLU A 997 54.57 -17.71 -18.94
CA GLU A 997 55.54 -18.75 -18.53
C GLU A 997 56.56 -19.03 -19.64
N LEU A 998 57.85 -19.08 -19.27
CA LEU A 998 58.97 -19.39 -20.15
C LEU A 998 59.89 -20.42 -19.51
N THR A 999 60.01 -21.60 -20.11
CA THR A 999 60.92 -22.65 -19.65
C THR A 999 62.15 -22.69 -20.53
N ILE A 1000 63.34 -22.50 -19.96
CA ILE A 1000 64.62 -22.68 -20.64
C ILE A 1000 65.17 -24.06 -20.26
N THR A 1001 65.26 -24.96 -21.22
CA THR A 1001 65.80 -26.31 -21.03
C THR A 1001 67.23 -26.38 -21.57
N THR A 1002 68.17 -26.68 -20.69
CA THR A 1002 69.56 -26.93 -21.07
C THR A 1002 69.65 -28.23 -21.85
N LEU A 1003 70.43 -28.28 -22.92
CA LEU A 1003 70.60 -29.45 -23.77
C LEU A 1003 72.09 -29.81 -23.93
N THR A 1004 72.32 -31.06 -24.31
CA THR A 1004 73.62 -31.60 -24.71
C THR A 1004 73.46 -32.21 -26.09
N THR A 1005 74.14 -31.69 -27.11
CA THR A 1005 73.85 -32.02 -28.51
C THR A 1005 74.40 -33.37 -28.95
N SER A 1006 75.39 -33.88 -28.23
CA SER A 1006 76.12 -35.10 -28.58
C SER A 1006 75.91 -36.20 -27.54
N ASN A 1007 75.47 -37.38 -28.00
CA ASN A 1007 75.37 -38.62 -27.21
C ASN A 1007 74.66 -38.47 -25.85
N ASN A 1008 73.60 -37.66 -25.74
CA ASN A 1008 72.89 -37.37 -24.49
C ASN A 1008 73.82 -36.93 -23.32
N GLY A 1009 74.84 -36.13 -23.63
CA GLY A 1009 75.77 -35.64 -22.60
C GLY A 1009 76.85 -36.65 -22.22
N VAL A 1010 76.94 -37.80 -22.90
CA VAL A 1010 77.95 -38.84 -22.63
C VAL A 1010 79.14 -38.67 -23.56
N LYS A 1011 80.36 -38.65 -23.01
CA LYS A 1011 81.58 -38.85 -23.81
C LYS A 1011 82.60 -39.74 -23.09
N ILE A 1012 83.42 -40.44 -23.87
CA ILE A 1012 84.60 -41.13 -23.37
C ILE A 1012 85.70 -40.10 -23.10
N TYR A 1013 86.49 -40.30 -22.05
CA TYR A 1013 87.60 -39.42 -21.69
C TYR A 1013 88.59 -39.17 -22.85
N ASP A 1014 88.77 -37.89 -23.17
CA ASP A 1014 89.56 -37.34 -24.28
C ASP A 1014 90.52 -36.22 -23.84
N GLY A 1015 90.62 -35.95 -22.53
CA GLY A 1015 91.44 -34.87 -21.96
C GLY A 1015 90.95 -33.45 -22.27
N GLN A 1016 89.80 -33.27 -22.92
CA GLN A 1016 89.23 -31.96 -23.29
C GLN A 1016 87.96 -31.65 -22.48
N THR A 1017 87.59 -30.38 -22.38
CA THR A 1017 86.32 -29.99 -21.76
C THR A 1017 85.12 -30.35 -22.66
N TYR A 1018 84.00 -30.79 -22.08
CA TYR A 1018 82.75 -30.98 -22.80
C TYR A 1018 82.19 -29.62 -23.25
N THR A 1019 82.10 -29.39 -24.57
CA THR A 1019 81.72 -28.11 -25.17
C THR A 1019 80.42 -28.16 -25.97
N ASP A 1020 79.82 -29.34 -26.10
CA ASP A 1020 78.61 -29.62 -26.88
C ASP A 1020 77.32 -29.27 -26.11
N LEU A 1021 77.25 -28.02 -25.65
CA LEU A 1021 76.13 -27.44 -24.91
C LEU A 1021 75.21 -26.66 -25.83
N ASP A 1022 73.90 -26.82 -25.64
CA ASP A 1022 72.86 -26.07 -26.34
C ASP A 1022 71.70 -25.76 -25.36
N TYR A 1023 70.66 -25.07 -25.79
CA TYR A 1023 69.44 -24.86 -25.02
C TYR A 1023 68.22 -24.79 -25.93
N SER A 1024 67.05 -25.09 -25.37
CA SER A 1024 65.77 -24.77 -26.00
C SER A 1024 64.90 -23.95 -25.05
N ASN A 1025 63.95 -23.20 -25.62
CA ASN A 1025 62.98 -22.43 -24.86
C ASN A 1025 61.54 -22.87 -25.21
N SER A 1026 60.62 -22.73 -24.26
CA SER A 1026 59.19 -22.89 -24.53
C SER A 1026 58.68 -21.77 -25.45
N MET A 1027 57.45 -21.94 -25.97
CA MET A 1027 56.88 -21.04 -26.98
C MET A 1027 56.69 -19.61 -26.42
N LEU A 1028 57.43 -18.66 -26.99
CA LEU A 1028 57.37 -17.23 -26.65
C LEU A 1028 56.02 -16.60 -27.06
N ALA A 1029 55.80 -15.33 -26.74
CA ALA A 1029 54.75 -14.55 -27.38
C ALA A 1029 55.04 -14.42 -28.90
N PRO A 1030 54.03 -14.34 -29.78
CA PRO A 1030 54.23 -14.34 -31.23
C PRO A 1030 55.12 -13.22 -31.79
N THR A 1031 55.28 -12.13 -31.05
CA THR A 1031 56.07 -10.94 -31.41
C THR A 1031 57.47 -10.91 -30.76
N ASP A 1032 57.86 -11.97 -30.04
CA ASP A 1032 59.06 -11.98 -29.20
C ASP A 1032 60.07 -13.05 -29.66
N ILE A 1033 61.35 -12.68 -29.59
CA ILE A 1033 62.49 -13.59 -29.72
C ILE A 1033 63.23 -13.70 -28.39
N LEU A 1034 63.95 -14.80 -28.17
CA LEU A 1034 64.54 -15.09 -26.85
C LEU A 1034 65.48 -13.98 -26.35
N SER A 1035 66.26 -13.37 -27.25
CA SER A 1035 67.16 -12.25 -26.96
C SER A 1035 66.46 -10.96 -26.54
N ASP A 1036 65.17 -10.77 -26.86
CA ASP A 1036 64.39 -9.64 -26.34
C ASP A 1036 64.12 -9.81 -24.83
N ILE A 1037 64.16 -11.05 -24.35
CA ILE A 1037 63.74 -11.45 -23.01
C ILE A 1037 64.97 -11.69 -22.13
N LEU A 1038 65.95 -12.47 -22.59
CA LEU A 1038 67.20 -12.73 -21.88
C LEU A 1038 68.33 -13.20 -22.80
N ASN A 1039 69.57 -12.92 -22.40
CA ASN A 1039 70.75 -13.63 -22.88
C ASN A 1039 71.15 -14.74 -21.89
N LEU A 1040 71.67 -15.84 -22.41
CA LEU A 1040 71.99 -17.05 -21.65
C LEU A 1040 73.49 -17.31 -21.58
N THR A 1041 73.94 -17.73 -20.40
CA THR A 1041 75.26 -18.31 -20.15
C THR A 1041 75.11 -19.65 -19.42
N TYR A 1042 76.07 -20.55 -19.58
CA TYR A 1042 76.05 -21.83 -18.88
C TYR A 1042 76.75 -21.72 -17.52
N THR A 1043 76.09 -22.24 -16.49
CA THR A 1043 76.64 -22.36 -15.14
C THR A 1043 76.56 -23.80 -14.63
N GLY A 1044 77.25 -24.08 -13.53
CA GLY A 1044 77.35 -25.42 -12.93
C GLY A 1044 78.67 -26.12 -13.24
N GLU A 1045 78.86 -27.28 -12.62
CA GLU A 1045 80.11 -28.05 -12.69
C GLU A 1045 80.39 -28.63 -14.09
N GLY A 1046 79.35 -28.76 -14.93
CA GLY A 1046 79.45 -29.30 -16.28
C GLY A 1046 80.22 -28.42 -17.27
N VAL A 1047 80.26 -27.11 -17.04
CA VAL A 1047 80.91 -26.13 -17.94
C VAL A 1047 82.41 -26.38 -18.08
N THR A 1048 83.04 -26.98 -17.07
CA THR A 1048 84.46 -27.35 -17.07
C THR A 1048 84.69 -28.87 -17.03
N ALA A 1049 83.66 -29.68 -17.29
CA ALA A 1049 83.74 -31.13 -17.20
C ALA A 1049 84.76 -31.70 -18.19
N THR A 1050 85.85 -32.25 -17.65
CA THR A 1050 87.00 -32.78 -18.42
C THR A 1050 87.40 -34.19 -17.97
N ASN A 1051 87.24 -34.51 -16.68
CA ASN A 1051 87.66 -35.79 -16.08
C ASN A 1051 86.47 -36.73 -15.79
N TYR A 1052 86.73 -38.03 -15.74
CA TYR A 1052 85.78 -39.01 -15.22
C TYR A 1052 85.43 -38.72 -13.75
N ARG A 1053 84.17 -38.92 -13.37
CA ARG A 1053 83.74 -39.08 -11.97
C ARG A 1053 82.50 -39.96 -11.89
N SER A 1054 82.20 -40.49 -10.70
CA SER A 1054 81.10 -41.44 -10.46
C SER A 1054 79.69 -40.86 -10.45
N THR A 1055 79.52 -39.56 -10.70
CA THR A 1055 78.22 -38.87 -10.77
C THR A 1055 78.21 -37.88 -11.93
N PRO A 1056 77.11 -37.70 -12.66
CA PRO A 1056 77.06 -36.72 -13.74
C PRO A 1056 77.40 -35.31 -13.26
N TYR A 1057 78.03 -34.51 -14.11
CA TYR A 1057 78.17 -33.07 -13.91
C TYR A 1057 76.87 -32.38 -14.29
N THR A 1058 76.37 -31.48 -13.45
CA THR A 1058 75.17 -30.69 -13.76
C THR A 1058 75.59 -29.40 -14.48
N VAL A 1059 74.88 -29.08 -15.56
CA VAL A 1059 75.02 -27.82 -16.30
C VAL A 1059 73.64 -27.20 -16.47
N THR A 1060 73.55 -25.88 -16.36
CA THR A 1060 72.28 -25.15 -16.47
C THR A 1060 72.50 -23.90 -17.29
N ALA A 1061 71.72 -23.73 -18.36
CA ALA A 1061 71.56 -22.43 -19.00
C ALA A 1061 70.94 -21.48 -17.97
N SER A 1062 71.47 -20.27 -17.87
CA SER A 1062 71.16 -19.31 -16.80
C SER A 1062 71.30 -17.89 -17.32
N LEU A 1063 70.59 -16.96 -16.67
CA LEU A 1063 70.62 -15.54 -17.02
C LEU A 1063 72.05 -14.98 -17.01
N ASP A 1064 72.48 -14.43 -18.15
CA ASP A 1064 73.67 -13.59 -18.26
C ASP A 1064 73.29 -12.11 -18.14
N SER A 1065 72.28 -11.68 -18.92
CA SER A 1065 71.69 -10.34 -18.87
C SER A 1065 70.21 -10.35 -19.21
N GLU A 1066 69.44 -9.49 -18.53
CA GLU A 1066 68.02 -9.25 -18.80
C GLU A 1066 67.85 -8.51 -20.13
N GLY A 1067 66.90 -8.97 -20.96
CA GLY A 1067 66.44 -8.27 -22.15
C GLY A 1067 65.31 -7.29 -21.83
N THR A 1068 64.95 -6.44 -22.81
CA THR A 1068 63.90 -5.41 -22.67
C THR A 1068 62.51 -5.93 -22.31
N LYS A 1069 62.24 -7.22 -22.53
CA LYS A 1069 60.97 -7.90 -22.25
C LYS A 1069 61.07 -8.89 -21.07
N TYR A 1070 62.17 -8.90 -20.31
CA TYR A 1070 62.39 -9.85 -19.21
C TYR A 1070 61.24 -9.89 -18.20
N SER A 1071 60.74 -8.73 -17.78
CA SER A 1071 59.60 -8.57 -16.85
C SER A 1071 58.28 -9.17 -17.35
N ASN A 1072 58.15 -9.39 -18.66
CA ASN A 1072 56.95 -9.95 -19.27
C ASN A 1072 56.87 -11.48 -19.18
N TYR A 1073 57.91 -12.14 -18.64
CA TYR A 1073 57.98 -13.59 -18.53
C TYR A 1073 58.32 -14.07 -17.11
N GLN A 1074 57.67 -15.17 -16.69
CA GLN A 1074 58.07 -15.95 -15.52
C GLN A 1074 58.97 -17.10 -16.00
N ILE A 1075 60.25 -17.06 -15.64
CA ILE A 1075 61.28 -17.92 -16.26
C ILE A 1075 61.69 -19.07 -15.33
N GLU A 1076 61.59 -20.30 -15.82
CA GLU A 1076 62.12 -21.51 -15.18
C GLU A 1076 63.31 -22.08 -15.96
N TYR A 1077 64.37 -22.51 -15.26
CA TYR A 1077 65.57 -23.09 -15.86
C TYR A 1077 65.70 -24.58 -15.52
N ILE A 1078 65.68 -25.45 -16.54
CA ILE A 1078 65.83 -26.90 -16.40
C ILE A 1078 67.28 -27.31 -16.72
N PRO A 1079 67.99 -28.00 -15.81
CA PRO A 1079 69.38 -28.41 -16.00
C PRO A 1079 69.53 -29.66 -16.88
N ALA A 1080 70.69 -29.77 -17.53
CA ALA A 1080 71.17 -30.98 -18.18
C ALA A 1080 72.29 -31.65 -17.37
N TYR A 1081 72.67 -32.87 -17.78
CA TYR A 1081 73.66 -33.70 -17.11
C TYR A 1081 74.69 -34.22 -18.11
N ILE A 1082 75.97 -34.11 -17.77
CA ILE A 1082 77.11 -34.59 -18.56
C ILE A 1082 77.76 -35.77 -17.84
N THR A 1083 77.96 -36.87 -18.55
CA THR A 1083 78.69 -38.05 -18.04
C THR A 1083 79.97 -38.21 -18.84
N ILE A 1084 81.12 -38.16 -18.17
CA ILE A 1084 82.39 -38.53 -18.77
C ILE A 1084 82.66 -39.97 -18.35
N GLU A 1085 82.65 -40.88 -19.31
CA GLU A 1085 83.03 -42.28 -19.16
C GLU A 1085 84.54 -42.44 -19.27
N LYS A 1086 85.07 -43.52 -18.70
CA LYS A 1086 86.49 -43.84 -18.79
C LYS A 1086 86.86 -44.31 -20.19
N ARG A 1087 88.13 -44.13 -20.57
CA ARG A 1087 88.69 -44.72 -21.79
C ARG A 1087 89.39 -46.05 -21.50
N GLU A 1088 89.15 -47.06 -22.32
CA GLU A 1088 89.86 -48.33 -22.22
C GLU A 1088 91.32 -48.22 -22.69
N ILE A 1089 92.23 -48.88 -21.97
CA ILE A 1089 93.64 -49.09 -22.36
C ILE A 1089 93.93 -50.60 -22.32
N THR A 1090 94.47 -51.13 -23.41
CA THR A 1090 94.89 -52.54 -23.51
C THR A 1090 96.38 -52.71 -23.18
N VAL A 1091 96.73 -53.50 -22.17
CA VAL A 1091 98.12 -53.81 -21.79
C VAL A 1091 98.46 -55.26 -22.11
N SER A 1092 99.25 -55.49 -23.16
CA SER A 1092 99.64 -56.84 -23.58
C SER A 1092 101.00 -57.28 -23.05
N LYS A 1093 101.12 -58.57 -22.68
CA LYS A 1093 102.35 -59.19 -22.18
C LYS A 1093 103.35 -59.41 -23.33
N LYS A 1094 104.58 -58.90 -23.18
CA LYS A 1094 105.71 -59.23 -24.07
C LYS A 1094 106.16 -60.68 -23.84
N SER A 1095 106.45 -61.41 -24.91
CA SER A 1095 106.90 -62.81 -24.83
C SER A 1095 108.25 -62.92 -24.09
N SER A 1096 108.27 -63.65 -22.98
CA SER A 1096 109.50 -63.99 -22.24
C SER A 1096 109.99 -65.40 -22.62
N PRO A 1097 111.31 -65.65 -22.68
CA PRO A 1097 111.85 -66.96 -23.02
C PRO A 1097 111.60 -68.01 -21.91
N VAL A 1098 111.57 -69.27 -22.30
CA VAL A 1098 111.54 -70.41 -21.36
C VAL A 1098 112.88 -70.49 -20.64
N LEU A 1099 112.85 -70.49 -19.30
CA LEU A 1099 114.02 -70.62 -18.44
C LEU A 1099 114.01 -71.96 -17.71
N THR A 1100 115.09 -72.72 -17.82
CA THR A 1100 115.37 -73.91 -17.01
C THR A 1100 116.50 -73.58 -16.02
N LYS A 1101 116.38 -74.07 -14.77
CA LYS A 1101 117.43 -74.02 -13.76
C LYS A 1101 117.55 -75.39 -13.12
N GLU A 1102 118.77 -75.95 -13.06
CA GLU A 1102 119.03 -77.13 -12.23
C GLU A 1102 119.06 -76.74 -10.74
N TYR A 1103 118.69 -77.69 -9.87
CA TYR A 1103 118.48 -77.42 -8.44
C TYR A 1103 119.82 -77.33 -7.69
N ASP A 1104 120.19 -76.12 -7.29
CA ASP A 1104 121.45 -75.77 -6.60
C ASP A 1104 121.27 -75.40 -5.12
N GLY A 1105 120.05 -75.50 -4.59
CA GLY A 1105 119.72 -75.16 -3.19
C GLY A 1105 119.64 -73.67 -2.87
N ASN A 1106 119.80 -72.76 -3.84
CA ASN A 1106 119.76 -71.30 -3.60
C ASN A 1106 118.52 -70.62 -4.19
N LEU A 1107 117.91 -69.74 -3.40
CA LEU A 1107 116.84 -68.83 -3.84
C LEU A 1107 117.37 -67.82 -4.88
N SER A 1108 116.73 -67.77 -6.05
CA SER A 1108 116.94 -66.69 -7.03
C SER A 1108 115.84 -65.64 -6.90
N THR A 1109 116.23 -64.37 -6.77
CA THR A 1109 115.33 -63.24 -6.45
C THR A 1109 115.40 -62.11 -7.49
N SER A 1110 115.14 -62.41 -8.76
CA SER A 1110 114.60 -61.43 -9.72
C SER A 1110 113.88 -62.12 -10.88
N TYR A 1111 112.81 -61.49 -11.37
CA TYR A 1111 112.17 -61.78 -12.66
C TYR A 1111 111.55 -60.48 -13.16
N ASP A 1112 112.16 -59.87 -14.18
CA ASP A 1112 111.61 -58.68 -14.83
C ASP A 1112 110.59 -59.08 -15.89
N PHE A 1113 109.33 -58.71 -15.68
CA PHE A 1113 108.30 -58.75 -16.72
C PHE A 1113 108.32 -57.41 -17.47
N SER A 1114 108.83 -57.44 -18.69
CA SER A 1114 108.62 -56.33 -19.64
C SER A 1114 107.24 -56.47 -20.28
N TYR A 1115 106.47 -55.39 -20.26
CA TYR A 1115 105.21 -55.25 -20.99
C TYR A 1115 105.47 -54.55 -22.33
N ASN A 1116 104.49 -54.51 -23.22
CA ASN A 1116 104.60 -53.60 -24.35
C ASN A 1116 104.29 -52.16 -23.90
N THR A 1117 105.06 -51.18 -24.38
CA THR A 1117 104.89 -49.75 -24.04
C THR A 1117 103.95 -49.02 -25.00
N ASP A 1118 103.35 -49.74 -25.95
CA ASP A 1118 102.46 -49.17 -26.97
C ASP A 1118 101.03 -49.03 -26.41
N TYR A 1119 100.83 -48.03 -25.56
CA TYR A 1119 99.51 -47.59 -25.07
C TYR A 1119 99.33 -46.08 -25.28
N GLU A 1120 98.14 -45.68 -25.75
CA GLU A 1120 97.88 -44.30 -26.19
C GLU A 1120 97.18 -43.49 -25.08
N LEU A 1121 97.99 -42.87 -24.20
CA LEU A 1121 97.51 -41.84 -23.27
C LEU A 1121 97.23 -40.52 -24.01
N ILE A 1122 96.37 -39.68 -23.46
CA ILE A 1122 95.86 -38.49 -24.17
C ILE A 1122 96.40 -37.20 -23.57
N GLY A 1123 96.86 -36.28 -24.44
CA GLY A 1123 97.12 -34.89 -24.08
C GLY A 1123 98.11 -34.76 -22.92
N ALA A 1124 97.64 -34.17 -21.81
CA ALA A 1124 98.47 -33.94 -20.62
C ALA A 1124 98.92 -35.23 -19.90
N ASP A 1125 98.25 -36.36 -20.15
CA ASP A 1125 98.52 -37.64 -19.48
C ASP A 1125 99.71 -38.42 -20.10
N ILE A 1126 100.21 -37.99 -21.25
CA ILE A 1126 101.30 -38.64 -22.02
C ILE A 1126 102.62 -38.79 -21.23
N GLY A 1127 102.79 -38.07 -20.11
CA GLY A 1127 103.94 -38.17 -19.21
C GLY A 1127 103.83 -39.18 -18.06
N ALA A 1128 102.77 -39.99 -17.98
CA ALA A 1128 102.55 -40.91 -16.86
C ALA A 1128 102.96 -42.37 -17.20
N GLU A 1129 103.84 -42.97 -16.37
CA GLU A 1129 104.29 -44.35 -16.54
C GLU A 1129 103.40 -45.35 -15.76
N ILE A 1130 103.09 -46.49 -16.38
CA ILE A 1130 102.49 -47.65 -15.69
C ILE A 1130 103.57 -48.32 -14.82
N THR A 1131 103.65 -47.93 -13.54
CA THR A 1131 104.61 -48.48 -12.59
C THR A 1131 103.99 -49.52 -11.65
N GLY A 1132 104.45 -50.78 -11.73
CA GLY A 1132 104.34 -51.76 -10.64
C GLY A 1132 103.55 -53.03 -10.95
N ALA A 1133 104.27 -54.13 -11.19
CA ALA A 1133 103.74 -55.48 -11.04
C ALA A 1133 104.01 -55.98 -9.61
N THR A 1134 102.98 -56.10 -8.78
CA THR A 1134 103.16 -56.60 -7.40
C THR A 1134 103.19 -58.14 -7.40
N LYS A 1135 104.25 -58.70 -6.80
CA LYS A 1135 104.60 -60.13 -6.93
C LYS A 1135 103.84 -61.01 -5.94
N GLY A 1136 102.74 -61.62 -6.38
CA GLY A 1136 102.01 -62.64 -5.62
C GLY A 1136 102.45 -64.07 -5.97
N THR A 1137 103.31 -64.67 -5.15
CA THR A 1137 103.69 -66.10 -5.27
C THR A 1137 103.12 -66.93 -4.13
N SER A 1138 102.33 -67.95 -4.43
CA SER A 1138 102.02 -69.05 -3.52
C SER A 1138 102.87 -70.28 -3.87
N TYR A 1139 103.57 -70.85 -2.90
CA TYR A 1139 104.15 -72.19 -2.97
C TYR A 1139 103.77 -72.96 -1.71
N ASP A 1140 103.00 -74.03 -1.88
CA ASP A 1140 102.92 -75.10 -0.88
C ASP A 1140 104.07 -76.10 -1.11
N GLN A 1141 104.67 -76.60 -0.03
CA GLN A 1141 105.72 -77.61 -0.11
C GLN A 1141 105.14 -79.02 -0.26
N LYS A 1142 105.14 -79.58 -1.49
CA LYS A 1142 105.59 -80.95 -1.83
C LYS A 1142 105.12 -81.37 -3.24
N GLY A 1143 106.06 -81.88 -4.04
CA GLY A 1143 105.75 -82.66 -5.25
C GLY A 1143 105.96 -81.91 -6.57
N VAL A 1144 106.24 -82.67 -7.62
CA VAL A 1144 106.55 -82.16 -8.97
C VAL A 1144 105.25 -81.88 -9.73
N GLY A 1145 104.94 -80.61 -9.99
CA GLY A 1145 103.76 -80.19 -10.76
C GLY A 1145 103.65 -78.66 -10.91
N ALA A 1146 103.13 -78.20 -12.04
CA ALA A 1146 103.14 -76.82 -12.53
C ALA A 1146 102.80 -75.70 -11.51
N THR A 1147 103.53 -74.57 -11.61
CA THR A 1147 103.27 -73.34 -10.83
C THR A 1147 102.39 -72.37 -11.62
N LYS A 1148 101.31 -71.85 -11.02
CA LYS A 1148 100.46 -70.81 -11.61
C LYS A 1148 100.91 -69.43 -11.11
N ILE A 1149 101.33 -68.55 -12.02
CA ILE A 1149 101.56 -67.13 -11.72
C ILE A 1149 100.27 -66.37 -12.00
N ILE A 1150 99.76 -65.64 -11.01
CA ILE A 1150 98.72 -64.63 -11.19
C ILE A 1150 99.41 -63.27 -11.21
N VAL A 1151 99.16 -62.48 -12.25
CA VAL A 1151 99.61 -61.09 -12.35
C VAL A 1151 98.38 -60.21 -12.14
N THR A 1152 98.50 -59.22 -11.25
CA THR A 1152 97.50 -58.16 -11.08
C THR A 1152 98.14 -56.85 -11.52
N PHE A 1153 97.52 -56.15 -12.46
CA PHE A 1153 98.04 -54.88 -12.97
C PHE A 1153 97.90 -53.76 -11.91
N GLY A 1154 98.95 -52.95 -11.77
CA GLY A 1154 99.01 -51.81 -10.84
C GLY A 1154 98.60 -50.48 -11.49
N SER A 1155 98.27 -49.48 -10.65
CA SER A 1155 97.82 -48.15 -11.07
C SER A 1155 98.88 -47.33 -11.82
N LEU A 1156 98.44 -46.51 -12.78
CA LEU A 1156 99.20 -45.33 -13.24
C LEU A 1156 99.50 -44.40 -12.05
N ILE A 1157 100.72 -43.84 -12.00
CA ILE A 1157 101.10 -42.78 -11.06
C ILE A 1157 101.88 -41.69 -11.82
N GLY A 1158 101.19 -40.61 -12.19
CA GLY A 1158 101.78 -39.36 -12.66
C GLY A 1158 101.44 -38.21 -11.71
N GLY A 1159 102.20 -37.10 -11.79
CA GLY A 1159 102.36 -36.08 -10.74
C GLY A 1159 101.14 -35.25 -10.29
N THR A 1160 99.93 -35.53 -10.77
CA THR A 1160 98.67 -34.91 -10.30
C THR A 1160 97.58 -35.98 -10.19
N GLY A 1161 96.97 -36.13 -9.01
CA GLY A 1161 96.26 -37.35 -8.58
C GLY A 1161 94.90 -37.69 -9.21
N TYR A 1162 94.72 -37.52 -10.52
CA TYR A 1162 93.47 -37.87 -11.25
C TYR A 1162 93.67 -38.72 -12.53
N ILE A 1163 94.90 -38.95 -12.97
CA ILE A 1163 95.21 -39.63 -14.24
C ILE A 1163 94.62 -41.06 -14.28
N ALA A 1164 94.81 -41.86 -13.22
CA ALA A 1164 94.36 -43.24 -13.18
C ALA A 1164 92.83 -43.42 -13.10
N SER A 1165 92.08 -42.42 -12.64
CA SER A 1165 90.61 -42.51 -12.56
C SER A 1165 89.91 -42.33 -13.90
N ASN A 1166 90.59 -41.78 -14.91
CA ASN A 1166 90.03 -41.49 -16.23
C ASN A 1166 90.07 -42.67 -17.21
N TYR A 1167 90.73 -43.77 -16.82
CA TYR A 1167 90.95 -44.94 -17.67
C TYR A 1167 90.45 -46.23 -17.00
N ASP A 1168 90.09 -47.21 -17.83
CA ASP A 1168 89.92 -48.62 -17.44
C ASP A 1168 90.98 -49.47 -18.14
N PHE A 1169 91.62 -50.36 -17.38
CA PHE A 1169 92.73 -51.17 -17.86
C PHE A 1169 92.26 -52.59 -18.17
N VAL A 1170 92.46 -53.01 -19.42
CA VAL A 1170 92.13 -54.36 -19.93
C VAL A 1170 93.45 -55.05 -20.31
N GLY A 1171 93.64 -56.34 -20.00
CA GLY A 1171 94.91 -57.05 -20.22
C GLY A 1171 94.80 -58.56 -20.20
#